data_AF-A0A8S1DAD9-F1
#
_entry.id   AF-A0A8S1DAD9-F1
#
_cell.length_a   1.000
_cell.length_b   1.000
_cell.length_c   1.000
_cell.angle_alpha   90.00
_cell.angle_beta   90.00
_cell.angle_gamma   90.00
#
_symmetry.space_group_name_H-M   'P 1'
#
loop_
_entity.id
_entity.type
_entity.pdbx_description
1 polymer ?
#
loop_
_entity_poly.entity_id
_entity_poly.type
_entity_poly.pdbx_seq_one_letter_code
_entity_poly.pdbx_strand_id
1 'polypeptide(L)'
;MSSKVSRETLYEGVEALLKHSEEKKKNFLETVELQIGLKNYDPQKDKRFSGTVKLKHIPRPKMSVCILGDQQHCDEAKANEVPFMDAEALKKLNKNKKAVKKLAKKYDAFLASESLIKQIPRLLGPGLNKAGKFPGLLTHQESMMMKIDEVKATIKFQMKKVLCLSVAVGNVGMSADDLAQNVHLSINFLVSLLKKHWQNVRSLHIKSTMGPPQSVYVAFHRRTPRVLRGHRFIESAFKQSQKMSQSNIDKIYEIYAVLSGAGDKISEHEAEYLLLLEAVKGSDKEKRLAAQFIAKFFKSFPSLLEKSIESQFDLCEDEDSMIRKYAVRDLPNYCKDNKEYTRKVADILTQLLQIDDPSELSVVQSSLNALFKIDAKGTFGGIFNQILAGEEIVRERSIKFLATRYKTLGPNLITKEVEEYVITEVKKVLQDVTADEFKLLMDVLSETRLGKTVSGHHELVDLVVEQAELDQPFGASEPENVLRLIACTQHALPYFSSQVEPTKFVTFMCEDVLPVLASVPKTLQTPDSDAHLELLKLTAELCKHCSSVESPESKLNHVYTLLLEYMPLPAEGDAEKLATEDPLLEFSYVECLLYILHRFGKHHPDFLANNPERMKDFRIRLQYFARATQGYMKKLKEMLNGKTQSQLKDDDNLIKTVALKTTTNILALIKDLFHTPPIYKSSIVLSWTSVSQRKDDGGLKRHAPITFEGNGAKMARKSDDQARYQPPSGKYSERISSYSGECNVVLIFGTLQNVLVPVTFNKHQNFHC
;
A
#
# COMPACT_ATOMS: atom_id res chain seq x y z
N MET A 1 12.48 5.59 23.92
CA MET A 1 12.63 6.97 23.40
C MET A 1 12.34 7.95 24.54
N SER A 2 13.11 9.04 24.67
CA SER A 2 12.89 10.04 25.74
C SER A 2 11.77 11.05 25.41
N SER A 3 11.17 11.63 26.45
CA SER A 3 10.27 12.79 26.33
C SER A 3 11.08 14.02 25.92
N LYS A 4 10.60 14.78 24.92
CA LYS A 4 11.20 16.08 24.55
C LYS A 4 10.74 17.26 25.42
N VAL A 5 9.89 16.98 26.40
CA VAL A 5 9.45 17.95 27.42
C VAL A 5 10.13 17.57 28.74
N SER A 6 10.83 18.52 29.36
CA SER A 6 11.47 18.33 30.67
C SER A 6 10.43 18.33 31.79
N ARG A 7 10.77 17.75 32.95
CA ARG A 7 9.89 17.81 34.12
C ARG A 7 9.74 19.24 34.62
N GLU A 8 10.86 19.97 34.73
CA GLU A 8 10.89 21.38 35.16
C GLU A 8 9.91 22.27 34.39
N THR A 9 9.91 22.22 33.06
CA THR A 9 9.01 23.05 32.23
C THR A 9 7.53 22.64 32.32
N LEU A 10 7.24 21.38 32.70
CA LEU A 10 5.89 20.96 33.05
C LEU A 10 5.46 21.53 34.40
N TYR A 11 6.31 21.42 35.44
CA TYR A 11 6.01 21.95 36.77
C TYR A 11 5.88 23.48 36.77
N GLU A 12 6.80 24.20 36.13
CA GLU A 12 6.73 25.66 35.98
C GLU A 12 5.42 26.09 35.29
N GLY A 13 5.07 25.44 34.17
CA GLY A 13 3.84 25.73 33.42
C GLY A 13 2.55 25.36 34.18
N VAL A 14 2.58 24.34 35.04
CA VAL A 14 1.47 23.96 35.91
C VAL A 14 1.33 24.91 37.10
N GLU A 15 2.42 25.23 37.79
CA GLU A 15 2.43 26.20 38.89
C GLU A 15 1.97 27.58 38.44
N ALA A 16 2.46 28.07 37.30
CA ALA A 16 2.04 29.37 36.75
C ALA A 16 0.54 29.41 36.40
N LEU A 17 -0.06 28.27 36.05
CA LEU A 17 -1.50 28.14 35.82
C LEU A 17 -2.28 28.14 37.14
N LEU A 18 -1.81 27.39 38.15
CA LEU A 18 -2.45 27.31 39.47
C LEU A 18 -2.41 28.67 40.17
N LYS A 19 -1.22 29.29 40.27
CA LYS A 19 -1.01 30.63 40.85
C LYS A 19 -1.93 31.68 40.20
N HIS A 20 -2.04 31.70 38.87
CA HIS A 20 -2.96 32.63 38.19
C HIS A 20 -4.45 32.35 38.46
N SER A 21 -4.80 31.08 38.68
CA SER A 21 -6.16 30.68 39.03
C SER A 21 -6.52 31.03 40.48
N GLU A 22 -5.53 31.11 41.37
CA GLU A 22 -5.66 31.63 42.73
C GLU A 22 -5.78 33.17 42.74
N GLU A 23 -4.86 33.87 42.07
CA GLU A 23 -4.88 35.35 41.87
C GLU A 23 -6.25 35.86 41.41
N LYS A 24 -6.90 35.12 40.51
CA LYS A 24 -8.16 35.50 39.86
C LYS A 24 -9.26 34.46 40.09
N LYS A 25 -9.34 33.89 41.29
CA LYS A 25 -10.31 32.87 41.71
C LYS A 25 -11.72 33.09 41.16
N LYS A 26 -12.35 32.01 40.66
CA LYS A 26 -13.69 32.01 40.08
C LYS A 26 -14.71 31.29 40.97
N ASN A 27 -15.99 31.61 40.78
CA ASN A 27 -17.11 30.97 41.46
C ASN A 27 -17.42 29.54 40.94
N PHE A 28 -16.54 28.97 40.12
CA PHE A 28 -16.63 27.59 39.64
C PHE A 28 -15.23 26.97 39.53
N LEU A 29 -15.14 25.65 39.67
CA LEU A 29 -13.91 24.89 39.51
C LEU A 29 -13.48 24.87 38.02
N GLU A 30 -12.40 25.55 37.69
CA GLU A 30 -11.89 25.58 36.30
C GLU A 30 -11.33 24.21 35.89
N THR A 31 -11.64 23.81 34.65
CA THR A 31 -11.03 22.65 33.98
C THR A 31 -9.73 23.08 33.31
N VAL A 32 -8.70 22.23 33.41
CA VAL A 32 -7.40 22.41 32.77
C VAL A 32 -7.35 21.57 31.49
N GLU A 33 -7.06 22.22 30.36
CA GLU A 33 -7.02 21.61 29.04
C GLU A 33 -5.62 21.67 28.43
N LEU A 34 -5.19 20.54 27.86
CA LEU A 34 -4.02 20.44 27.00
C LEU A 34 -4.44 20.74 25.56
N GLN A 35 -3.91 21.83 25.02
CA GLN A 35 -4.09 22.25 23.64
C GLN A 35 -2.86 21.85 22.82
N ILE A 36 -3.11 21.24 21.66
CA ILE A 36 -2.09 20.61 20.80
C ILE A 36 -2.19 21.22 19.41
N GLY A 37 -1.09 21.78 18.91
CA GLY A 37 -0.93 22.08 17.49
C GLY A 37 -0.15 20.97 16.81
N LEU A 38 -0.73 20.31 15.81
CA LEU A 38 0.00 19.40 14.91
C LEU A 38 0.64 20.17 13.74
N LYS A 39 1.72 19.62 13.19
CA LYS A 39 2.36 20.04 11.92
C LYS A 39 2.58 18.84 11.00
N ASN A 40 2.80 19.12 9.71
CA ASN A 40 3.22 18.15 8.69
C ASN A 40 2.31 16.90 8.64
N TYR A 41 1.00 17.13 8.78
CA TYR A 41 -0.04 16.10 8.79
C TYR A 41 -1.18 16.57 7.89
N ASP A 42 -1.57 15.76 6.90
CA ASP A 42 -2.59 16.07 5.90
C ASP A 42 -3.88 15.27 6.19
N PRO A 43 -5.00 15.89 6.62
CA PRO A 43 -6.24 15.19 6.96
C PRO A 43 -6.93 14.47 5.79
N GLN A 44 -6.40 14.54 4.57
CA GLN A 44 -6.83 13.75 3.41
C GLN A 44 -5.91 12.54 3.14
N LYS A 45 -4.60 12.67 3.36
CA LYS A 45 -3.60 11.62 3.04
C LYS A 45 -3.21 10.75 4.24
N ASP A 46 -3.17 11.32 5.44
CA ASP A 46 -2.76 10.61 6.65
C ASP A 46 -3.96 9.90 7.33
N LYS A 47 -3.70 8.71 7.88
CA LYS A 47 -4.70 7.91 8.61
C LYS A 47 -5.11 8.61 9.91
N ARG A 48 -6.30 9.25 9.92
CA ARG A 48 -6.87 9.93 11.09
C ARG A 48 -6.93 9.00 12.30
N PHE A 49 -6.22 9.36 13.36
CA PHE A 49 -6.15 8.57 14.58
C PHE A 49 -7.31 8.85 15.55
N SER A 50 -7.68 7.83 16.30
CA SER A 50 -8.61 7.91 17.44
C SER A 50 -8.14 6.93 18.50
N GLY A 51 -7.66 7.44 19.64
CA GLY A 51 -7.22 6.64 20.78
C GLY A 51 -7.82 7.13 22.09
N THR A 52 -8.00 6.23 23.04
CA THR A 52 -8.47 6.50 24.40
C THR A 52 -7.41 6.10 25.41
N VAL A 53 -7.18 6.92 26.43
CA VAL A 53 -6.24 6.61 27.51
C VAL A 53 -6.86 6.95 28.87
N LYS A 54 -6.69 6.04 29.83
CA LYS A 54 -7.10 6.20 31.23
C LYS A 54 -6.05 7.05 31.95
N LEU A 55 -6.46 8.21 32.47
CA LEU A 55 -5.63 9.02 33.36
C LEU A 55 -5.58 8.39 34.76
N LYS A 56 -4.57 8.75 35.56
CA LYS A 56 -4.50 8.31 36.96
C LYS A 56 -5.53 9.02 37.84
N HIS A 57 -5.73 10.31 37.61
CA HIS A 57 -6.60 11.18 38.41
C HIS A 57 -7.75 11.72 37.55
N ILE A 58 -8.97 11.81 38.10
CA ILE A 58 -10.17 12.17 37.34
C ILE A 58 -10.14 13.66 36.91
N PRO A 59 -10.12 13.98 35.60
CA PRO A 59 -10.03 15.36 35.14
C PRO A 59 -11.35 16.13 35.25
N ARG A 60 -12.49 15.45 35.11
CA ARG A 60 -13.83 16.06 35.07
C ARG A 60 -14.78 15.36 36.07
N PRO A 61 -14.73 15.69 37.37
CA PRO A 61 -15.56 15.03 38.39
C PRO A 61 -17.07 15.22 38.18
N LYS A 62 -17.49 16.31 37.52
CA LYS A 62 -18.90 16.59 37.17
C LYS A 62 -19.38 15.90 35.87
N MET A 63 -18.60 14.98 35.30
CA MET A 63 -18.97 14.28 34.06
C MET A 63 -20.15 13.33 34.29
N SER A 64 -21.19 13.45 33.46
CA SER A 64 -22.45 12.74 33.64
C SER A 64 -22.46 11.39 32.90
N VAL A 65 -22.51 10.29 33.66
CA VAL A 65 -22.63 8.92 33.14
C VAL A 65 -24.06 8.42 33.35
N CYS A 66 -24.63 7.74 32.35
CA CYS A 66 -25.95 7.12 32.44
C CYS A 66 -25.89 5.62 32.15
N ILE A 67 -26.58 4.81 32.96
CA ILE A 67 -26.54 3.35 32.90
C ILE A 67 -27.75 2.81 32.16
N LEU A 68 -27.50 1.93 31.19
CA LEU A 68 -28.50 1.22 30.39
C LEU A 68 -28.48 -0.25 30.81
N GLY A 69 -29.25 -0.57 31.84
CA GLY A 69 -29.16 -1.83 32.58
C GLY A 69 -30.40 -2.71 32.52
N ASP A 70 -30.21 -3.98 32.84
CA ASP A 70 -31.28 -4.84 33.33
C ASP A 70 -31.60 -4.51 34.80
N GLN A 71 -32.65 -5.12 35.35
CA GLN A 71 -33.21 -4.82 36.67
C GLN A 71 -32.15 -4.69 37.78
N GLN A 72 -31.26 -5.67 37.94
CA GLN A 72 -30.17 -5.66 38.93
C GLN A 72 -29.29 -4.40 38.84
N HIS A 73 -28.81 -4.08 37.62
CA HIS A 73 -28.00 -2.88 37.38
C HIS A 73 -28.80 -1.58 37.59
N CYS A 74 -30.12 -1.60 37.48
CA CYS A 74 -30.97 -0.44 37.74
C CYS A 74 -31.23 -0.26 39.24
N ASP A 75 -31.39 -1.35 39.99
CA ASP A 75 -31.51 -1.34 41.45
C ASP A 75 -30.18 -0.93 42.12
N GLU A 76 -29.04 -1.44 41.64
CA GLU A 76 -27.70 -0.97 42.03
C GLU A 76 -27.48 0.51 41.70
N ALA A 77 -27.85 0.96 40.50
CA ALA A 77 -27.70 2.36 40.11
C ALA A 77 -28.58 3.27 40.97
N LYS A 78 -29.79 2.84 41.31
CA LYS A 78 -30.72 3.52 42.22
C LYS A 78 -30.16 3.63 43.64
N ALA A 79 -29.50 2.58 44.14
CA ALA A 79 -28.83 2.59 45.45
C ALA A 79 -27.60 3.53 45.48
N ASN A 80 -26.93 3.73 44.34
CA ASN A 80 -25.77 4.63 44.18
C ASN A 80 -26.15 6.04 43.64
N GLU A 81 -27.43 6.39 43.58
CA GLU A 81 -27.98 7.62 42.99
C GLU A 81 -27.55 7.91 41.52
N VAL A 82 -27.11 6.89 40.78
CA VAL A 82 -26.63 7.02 39.40
C VAL A 82 -27.82 7.03 38.41
N PRO A 83 -27.87 7.95 37.43
CA PRO A 83 -28.98 7.98 36.46
C PRO A 83 -29.05 6.73 35.56
N PHE A 84 -30.06 5.89 35.76
CA PHE A 84 -30.31 4.67 34.98
C PHE A 84 -31.48 4.81 33.99
N MET A 85 -31.58 3.89 33.02
CA MET A 85 -32.71 3.70 32.11
C MET A 85 -32.90 2.23 31.73
N ASP A 86 -34.09 1.70 32.01
CA ASP A 86 -34.45 0.30 31.77
C ASP A 86 -34.75 0.01 30.28
N ALA A 87 -34.74 -1.28 29.93
CA ALA A 87 -35.05 -1.76 28.57
C ALA A 87 -36.41 -1.28 28.02
N GLU A 88 -37.41 -1.03 28.87
CA GLU A 88 -38.70 -0.45 28.45
C GLU A 88 -38.61 1.03 28.07
N ALA A 89 -37.88 1.83 28.85
CA ALA A 89 -37.63 3.23 28.53
C ALA A 89 -36.87 3.35 27.20
N LEU A 90 -35.93 2.43 26.95
CA LEU A 90 -35.24 2.32 25.66
C LEU A 90 -36.18 1.93 24.50
N LYS A 91 -37.13 1.02 24.71
CA LYS A 91 -38.18 0.70 23.71
C LYS A 91 -39.06 1.92 23.41
N LYS A 92 -39.45 2.72 24.42
CA LYS A 92 -40.23 3.97 24.27
C LYS A 92 -39.47 5.09 23.51
N LEU A 93 -38.14 5.05 23.50
CA LEU A 93 -37.29 5.96 22.72
C LEU A 93 -37.07 5.54 21.25
N ASN A 94 -37.42 4.30 20.88
CA ASN A 94 -37.27 3.80 19.51
C ASN A 94 -38.05 4.68 18.50
N LYS A 95 -37.53 4.79 17.27
CA LYS A 95 -37.99 5.68 16.17
C LYS A 95 -37.92 7.20 16.47
N ASN A 96 -37.97 7.64 17.73
CA ASN A 96 -38.06 9.05 18.15
C ASN A 96 -36.73 9.81 18.09
N LYS A 97 -36.26 10.10 16.86
CA LYS A 97 -34.99 10.81 16.56
C LYS A 97 -34.77 12.13 17.33
N LYS A 98 -35.84 12.86 17.72
CA LYS A 98 -35.73 14.08 18.55
C LYS A 98 -35.40 13.76 20.01
N ALA A 99 -36.04 12.74 20.60
CA ALA A 99 -35.82 12.35 22.00
C ALA A 99 -34.41 11.77 22.22
N VAL A 100 -33.96 10.88 21.32
CA VAL A 100 -32.59 10.32 21.35
C VAL A 100 -31.53 11.43 21.28
N LYS A 101 -31.74 12.48 20.47
CA LYS A 101 -30.87 13.66 20.43
C LYS A 101 -30.90 14.49 21.73
N LYS A 102 -32.02 14.55 22.44
CA LYS A 102 -32.11 15.23 23.76
C LYS A 102 -31.36 14.42 24.82
N LEU A 103 -31.51 13.09 24.83
CA LEU A 103 -30.78 12.19 25.74
C LEU A 103 -29.26 12.27 25.53
N ALA A 104 -28.79 12.19 24.27
CA ALA A 104 -27.36 12.29 23.91
C ALA A 104 -26.71 13.65 24.23
N LYS A 105 -27.53 14.68 24.49
CA LYS A 105 -27.10 15.99 25.00
C LYS A 105 -27.15 16.09 26.53
N LYS A 106 -27.98 15.31 27.22
CA LYS A 106 -28.13 15.34 28.69
C LYS A 106 -26.98 14.62 29.40
N TYR A 107 -26.49 13.52 28.84
CA TYR A 107 -25.44 12.69 29.44
C TYR A 107 -24.17 12.69 28.59
N ASP A 108 -23.00 12.70 29.22
CA ASP A 108 -21.69 12.75 28.58
C ASP A 108 -21.25 11.38 28.07
N ALA A 109 -21.43 10.34 28.88
CA ALA A 109 -21.15 8.96 28.54
C ALA A 109 -22.30 8.04 28.94
N PHE A 110 -22.30 6.83 28.37
CA PHE A 110 -23.24 5.77 28.68
C PHE A 110 -22.47 4.48 29.02
N LEU A 111 -22.99 3.71 29.96
CA LEU A 111 -22.61 2.31 30.22
C LEU A 111 -23.80 1.41 29.90
N ALA A 112 -23.57 0.20 29.41
CA ALA A 112 -24.62 -0.75 29.06
C ALA A 112 -24.28 -2.17 29.51
N SER A 113 -25.27 -2.86 30.07
CA SER A 113 -25.15 -4.28 30.41
C SER A 113 -25.00 -5.15 29.15
N GLU A 114 -24.33 -6.30 29.28
CA GLU A 114 -24.00 -7.21 28.17
C GLU A 114 -25.23 -7.75 27.40
N SER A 115 -26.37 -7.88 28.09
CA SER A 115 -27.67 -8.25 27.54
C SER A 115 -28.25 -7.18 26.59
N LEU A 116 -28.02 -5.90 26.89
CA LEU A 116 -28.60 -4.75 26.20
C LEU A 116 -27.66 -4.15 25.14
N ILE A 117 -26.35 -4.28 25.29
CA ILE A 117 -25.38 -3.73 24.32
C ILE A 117 -25.60 -4.26 22.89
N LYS A 118 -26.02 -5.52 22.77
CA LYS A 118 -26.37 -6.19 21.50
C LYS A 118 -27.66 -5.61 20.86
N GLN A 119 -28.56 -5.02 21.67
CA GLN A 119 -29.84 -4.46 21.23
C GLN A 119 -29.78 -2.94 20.95
N ILE A 120 -28.87 -2.22 21.58
CA ILE A 120 -28.73 -0.75 21.47
C ILE A 120 -28.57 -0.23 20.03
N PRO A 121 -27.80 -0.86 19.12
CA PRO A 121 -27.76 -0.47 17.71
C PRO A 121 -29.12 -0.51 16.99
N ARG A 122 -30.01 -1.43 17.40
CA ARG A 122 -31.37 -1.58 16.85
C ARG A 122 -32.38 -0.60 17.47
N LEU A 123 -32.24 -0.31 18.77
CA LEU A 123 -33.19 0.52 19.53
C LEU A 123 -32.90 2.03 19.44
N LEU A 124 -31.63 2.42 19.59
CA LEU A 124 -31.19 3.83 19.60
C LEU A 124 -30.56 4.27 18.26
N GLY A 125 -30.25 3.29 17.39
CA GLY A 125 -29.89 3.52 15.99
C GLY A 125 -28.65 4.38 15.79
N PRO A 126 -28.52 5.06 14.63
CA PRO A 126 -27.39 5.95 14.36
C PRO A 126 -27.39 7.23 15.21
N GLY A 127 -28.33 7.41 16.15
CA GLY A 127 -28.45 8.61 16.99
C GLY A 127 -27.25 8.79 17.94
N LEU A 128 -26.94 7.77 18.74
CA LEU A 128 -25.79 7.78 19.66
C LEU A 128 -24.45 7.66 18.91
N ASN A 129 -24.40 6.81 17.87
CA ASN A 129 -23.17 6.61 17.10
C ASN A 129 -22.76 7.90 16.36
N LYS A 130 -23.71 8.63 15.73
CA LYS A 130 -23.43 9.93 15.11
C LYS A 130 -23.10 11.04 16.12
N ALA A 131 -23.44 10.87 17.41
CA ALA A 131 -23.00 11.73 18.50
C ALA A 131 -21.61 11.34 19.06
N GLY A 132 -21.04 10.20 18.65
CA GLY A 132 -19.77 9.67 19.18
C GLY A 132 -19.85 9.09 20.58
N LYS A 133 -21.06 8.89 21.12
CA LYS A 133 -21.37 8.43 22.48
C LYS A 133 -21.98 7.02 22.47
N PHE A 134 -21.25 6.04 21.92
CA PHE A 134 -21.67 4.65 22.03
C PHE A 134 -21.39 4.14 23.46
N PRO A 135 -22.28 3.35 24.09
CA PRO A 135 -22.08 2.91 25.46
C PRO A 135 -20.86 1.97 25.64
N GLY A 136 -20.17 2.11 26.77
CA GLY A 136 -19.19 1.12 27.23
C GLY A 136 -19.87 -0.11 27.82
N LEU A 137 -19.16 -1.24 27.87
CA LEU A 137 -19.67 -2.47 28.50
C LEU A 137 -19.59 -2.37 30.04
N LEU A 138 -20.63 -2.85 30.71
CA LEU A 138 -20.68 -3.11 32.14
C LEU A 138 -21.03 -4.60 32.37
N THR A 139 -20.27 -5.26 33.23
CA THR A 139 -20.41 -6.69 33.58
C THR A 139 -20.82 -6.83 35.04
N HIS A 140 -21.60 -7.86 35.37
CA HIS A 140 -22.07 -8.13 36.75
C HIS A 140 -20.95 -8.51 37.74
N GLN A 141 -19.70 -8.64 37.27
CA GLN A 141 -18.53 -9.00 38.07
C GLN A 141 -17.69 -7.77 38.48
N GLU A 142 -17.86 -6.63 37.79
CA GLU A 142 -17.11 -5.40 38.07
C GLU A 142 -17.98 -4.41 38.85
N SER A 143 -17.43 -3.77 39.88
CA SER A 143 -18.16 -2.73 40.60
C SER A 143 -18.51 -1.56 39.69
N MET A 144 -19.80 -1.25 39.62
CA MET A 144 -20.36 -0.12 38.88
C MET A 144 -19.62 1.20 39.12
N MET A 145 -19.26 1.51 40.37
CA MET A 145 -18.54 2.75 40.70
C MET A 145 -17.13 2.77 40.09
N MET A 146 -16.39 1.66 40.15
CA MET A 146 -15.08 1.55 39.50
C MET A 146 -15.17 1.75 37.99
N LYS A 147 -16.23 1.27 37.34
CA LYS A 147 -16.46 1.47 35.90
C LYS A 147 -16.84 2.91 35.56
N ILE A 148 -17.67 3.54 36.39
CA ILE A 148 -18.01 4.97 36.26
C ILE A 148 -16.74 5.82 36.36
N ASP A 149 -15.88 5.57 37.35
CA ASP A 149 -14.66 6.35 37.56
C ASP A 149 -13.58 6.06 36.51
N GLU A 150 -13.49 4.84 35.99
CA GLU A 150 -12.71 4.53 34.78
C GLU A 150 -13.18 5.34 33.57
N VAL A 151 -14.50 5.47 33.37
CA VAL A 151 -15.07 6.32 32.30
C VAL A 151 -14.79 7.81 32.55
N LYS A 152 -14.91 8.31 33.78
CA LYS A 152 -14.57 9.71 34.13
C LYS A 152 -13.08 10.02 33.94
N ALA A 153 -12.20 9.04 34.20
CA ALA A 153 -10.75 9.16 34.05
C ALA A 153 -10.27 8.97 32.60
N THR A 154 -11.09 8.40 31.71
CA THR A 154 -10.69 8.11 30.32
C THR A 154 -10.87 9.32 29.42
N ILE A 155 -9.76 9.77 28.83
CA ILE A 155 -9.74 10.85 27.83
C ILE A 155 -9.62 10.28 26.41
N LYS A 156 -10.21 10.97 25.43
CA LYS A 156 -10.23 10.55 24.02
C LYS A 156 -9.50 11.55 23.12
N PHE A 157 -8.36 11.13 22.58
CA PHE A 157 -7.69 11.82 21.47
C PHE A 157 -8.32 11.36 20.16
N GLN A 158 -9.18 12.18 19.56
CA GLN A 158 -9.78 11.90 18.25
C GLN A 158 -9.52 13.05 17.28
N MET A 159 -8.79 12.75 16.20
CA MET A 159 -8.60 13.71 15.12
C MET A 159 -9.91 13.91 14.33
N LYS A 160 -10.30 15.18 14.12
CA LYS A 160 -11.49 15.57 13.36
C LYS A 160 -11.08 16.06 11.96
N LYS A 161 -11.45 17.29 11.58
CA LYS A 161 -10.97 17.98 10.36
C LYS A 161 -9.83 18.98 10.61
N VAL A 162 -9.57 19.32 11.88
CA VAL A 162 -8.68 20.42 12.28
C VAL A 162 -7.39 19.84 12.87
N LEU A 163 -6.25 20.50 12.62
CA LEU A 163 -4.92 20.12 13.12
C LEU A 163 -4.69 20.49 14.61
N CYS A 164 -5.60 21.26 15.18
CA CYS A 164 -5.61 21.63 16.59
C CYS A 164 -6.53 20.68 17.37
N LEU A 165 -6.01 20.12 18.47
CA LEU A 165 -6.78 19.29 19.41
C LEU A 165 -6.79 19.95 20.79
N SER A 166 -7.86 19.75 21.55
CA SER A 166 -7.98 20.21 22.93
C SER A 166 -8.63 19.12 23.76
N VAL A 167 -8.00 18.75 24.88
CA VAL A 167 -8.44 17.65 25.76
C VAL A 167 -8.27 18.07 27.20
N ALA A 168 -9.28 17.84 28.05
CA ALA A 168 -9.18 18.10 29.47
C ALA A 168 -8.29 17.06 30.16
N VAL A 169 -7.30 17.54 30.93
CA VAL A 169 -6.27 16.72 31.58
C VAL A 169 -6.33 16.81 33.11
N GLY A 170 -7.03 17.80 33.66
CA GLY A 170 -7.24 17.96 35.09
C GLY A 170 -8.22 19.08 35.42
N ASN A 171 -8.24 19.46 36.69
CA ASN A 171 -8.95 20.63 37.19
C ASN A 171 -8.04 21.40 38.19
N VAL A 172 -8.37 22.66 38.48
CA VAL A 172 -7.55 23.55 39.33
C VAL A 172 -7.50 23.12 40.81
N GLY A 173 -8.39 22.21 41.26
CA GLY A 173 -8.40 21.67 42.62
C GLY A 173 -7.51 20.44 42.83
N MET A 174 -6.66 20.09 41.85
CA MET A 174 -5.68 19.00 41.94
C MET A 174 -4.30 19.54 42.33
N SER A 175 -3.44 18.69 42.91
CA SER A 175 -2.05 19.10 43.16
C SER A 175 -1.27 19.30 41.86
N ALA A 176 -0.17 20.06 41.93
CA ALA A 176 0.73 20.24 40.80
C ALA A 176 1.29 18.90 40.29
N ASP A 177 1.60 17.96 41.18
CA ASP A 177 2.08 16.61 40.86
C ASP A 177 1.03 15.76 40.13
N ASP A 178 -0.20 15.70 40.62
CA ASP A 178 -1.29 14.93 39.98
C ASP A 178 -1.56 15.45 38.56
N LEU A 179 -1.56 16.78 38.42
CA LEU A 179 -1.79 17.47 37.16
C LEU A 179 -0.61 17.28 36.19
N ALA A 180 0.64 17.38 36.66
CA ALA A 180 1.83 17.11 35.86
C ALA A 180 1.90 15.64 35.40
N GLN A 181 1.54 14.68 36.27
CA GLN A 181 1.44 13.26 35.91
C GLN A 181 0.39 13.02 34.82
N ASN A 182 -0.82 13.56 34.98
CA ASN A 182 -1.88 13.45 33.98
C ASN A 182 -1.48 14.08 32.64
N VAL A 183 -0.84 15.25 32.64
CA VAL A 183 -0.33 15.91 31.43
C VAL A 183 0.77 15.07 30.77
N HIS A 184 1.75 14.58 31.52
CA HIS A 184 2.85 13.78 30.97
C HIS A 184 2.36 12.50 30.30
N LEU A 185 1.44 11.78 30.96
CA LEU A 185 0.80 10.57 30.42
C LEU A 185 -0.02 10.87 29.16
N SER A 186 -0.77 11.99 29.16
CA SER A 186 -1.51 12.49 28.00
C SER A 186 -0.61 12.78 26.79
N ILE A 187 0.52 13.44 27.01
CA ILE A 187 1.50 13.81 25.97
C ILE A 187 2.16 12.55 25.38
N ASN A 188 2.64 11.64 26.23
CA ASN A 188 3.31 10.42 25.76
C ASN A 188 2.36 9.54 24.92
N PHE A 189 1.10 9.38 25.36
CA PHE A 189 0.10 8.62 24.61
C PHE A 189 -0.22 9.27 23.25
N LEU A 190 -0.44 10.59 23.21
CA LEU A 190 -0.62 11.34 21.96
C LEU A 190 0.56 11.13 20.99
N VAL A 191 1.81 11.17 21.50
CA VAL A 191 3.02 10.98 20.69
C VAL A 191 3.11 9.56 20.12
N SER A 192 2.64 8.54 20.84
CA SER A 192 2.59 7.15 20.32
C SER A 192 1.57 6.97 19.17
N LEU A 193 0.49 7.75 19.14
CA LEU A 193 -0.53 7.71 18.07
C LEU A 193 -0.09 8.40 16.76
N LEU A 194 1.01 9.14 16.77
CA LEU A 194 1.49 9.93 15.62
C LEU A 194 2.56 9.15 14.83
N LYS A 195 2.35 8.97 13.51
CA LYS A 195 3.27 8.22 12.61
C LYS A 195 4.73 8.66 12.64
N LYS A 196 5.02 9.94 12.93
CA LYS A 196 6.40 10.47 13.12
C LYS A 196 6.66 10.97 14.55
N HIS A 197 5.88 10.50 15.52
CA HIS A 197 5.98 10.86 16.93
C HIS A 197 6.12 12.38 17.15
N TRP A 198 7.13 12.81 17.91
CA TRP A 198 7.44 14.22 18.19
C TRP A 198 7.63 15.10 16.93
N GLN A 199 7.97 14.55 15.76
CA GLN A 199 8.11 15.37 14.55
C GLN A 199 6.78 15.96 14.07
N ASN A 200 5.64 15.34 14.39
CA ASN A 200 4.31 15.86 14.01
C ASN A 200 3.73 16.85 15.04
N VAL A 201 4.41 17.07 16.18
CA VAL A 201 3.99 18.05 17.19
C VAL A 201 4.60 19.42 16.84
N ARG A 202 3.75 20.46 16.75
CA ARG A 202 4.16 21.86 16.56
C ARG A 202 4.30 22.58 17.89
N SER A 203 3.29 22.46 18.75
CA SER A 203 3.29 23.04 20.08
C SER A 203 2.29 22.35 21.00
N LEU A 204 2.55 22.44 22.30
CA LEU A 204 1.69 21.99 23.39
C LEU A 204 1.53 23.14 24.38
N HIS A 205 0.30 23.53 24.66
CA HIS A 205 -0.04 24.58 25.61
C HIS A 205 -1.00 24.03 26.65
N ILE A 206 -0.77 24.31 27.94
CA ILE A 206 -1.76 24.05 28.99
C ILE A 206 -2.54 25.35 29.20
N LYS A 207 -3.87 25.28 29.28
CA LYS A 207 -4.73 26.43 29.54
C LYS A 207 -5.82 26.05 30.55
N SER A 208 -6.12 26.92 31.51
CA SER A 208 -7.35 26.80 32.29
C SER A 208 -8.55 27.28 31.45
N THR A 209 -9.76 27.16 31.96
CA THR A 209 -10.98 27.52 31.23
C THR A 209 -10.96 29.00 30.82
N MET A 210 -10.59 29.90 31.75
CA MET A 210 -10.56 31.35 31.56
C MET A 210 -9.16 31.99 31.62
N GLY A 211 -8.12 31.26 32.02
CA GLY A 211 -6.75 31.78 32.16
C GLY A 211 -5.95 31.91 30.86
N PRO A 212 -4.73 32.47 30.90
CA PRO A 212 -3.82 32.54 29.76
C PRO A 212 -3.24 31.15 29.40
N PRO A 213 -2.85 30.92 28.13
CA PRO A 213 -2.22 29.66 27.72
C PRO A 213 -0.72 29.63 28.09
N GLN A 214 -0.33 28.71 28.96
CA GLN A 214 1.07 28.44 29.29
C GLN A 214 1.67 27.48 28.26
N SER A 215 2.88 27.77 27.77
CA SER A 215 3.51 27.04 26.66
C SER A 215 4.54 26.02 27.16
N VAL A 216 4.15 24.74 27.21
CA VAL A 216 4.99 23.63 27.70
C VAL A 216 5.93 23.10 26.62
N TYR A 217 5.51 23.16 25.35
CA TYR A 217 6.36 22.77 24.23
C TYR A 217 6.12 23.65 23.03
N VAL A 218 7.19 24.10 22.39
CA VAL A 218 7.15 24.68 21.04
C VAL A 218 8.27 24.03 20.24
N ALA A 219 7.93 23.38 19.14
CA ALA A 219 8.90 22.81 18.22
C ALA A 219 9.58 23.95 17.43
N PHE A 220 10.68 24.46 17.99
CA PHE A 220 11.56 25.45 17.35
C PHE A 220 11.83 25.06 15.89
N HIS A 221 11.26 25.83 14.96
CA HIS A 221 11.97 26.13 13.74
C HIS A 221 13.14 27.04 14.13
N ARG A 222 14.27 26.99 13.42
CA ARG A 222 15.44 27.85 13.68
C ARG A 222 15.13 29.33 13.33
N ARG A 223 14.34 29.99 14.18
CA ARG A 223 14.47 31.42 14.50
C ARG A 223 15.14 31.46 15.87
N THR A 224 16.33 32.06 15.93
CA THR A 224 17.18 32.11 17.12
C THR A 224 16.44 32.67 18.34
N PRO A 225 16.50 32.02 19.52
CA PRO A 225 15.96 32.59 20.74
C PRO A 225 16.58 33.95 21.05
N ARG A 226 15.76 34.97 21.35
CA ARG A 226 16.27 36.23 21.90
C ARG A 226 16.62 36.02 23.38
N VAL A 227 17.92 36.00 23.65
CA VAL A 227 18.63 36.40 24.89
C VAL A 227 17.79 36.54 26.17
N LEU A 228 18.20 35.81 27.20
CA LEU A 228 18.14 36.31 28.58
C LEU A 228 19.52 36.23 29.24
N ARG A 229 20.05 37.40 29.61
CA ARG A 229 21.11 37.68 30.61
C ARG A 229 22.51 37.08 30.40
N GLY A 230 23.50 37.95 30.10
CA GLY A 230 24.91 37.74 30.45
C GLY A 230 25.94 38.17 29.39
N HIS A 231 26.74 39.21 29.70
CA HIS A 231 27.89 39.78 28.96
C HIS A 231 27.63 40.81 27.84
N ARG A 232 27.78 42.11 28.19
CA ARG A 232 27.59 43.27 27.30
C ARG A 232 28.68 43.49 26.23
N PHE A 233 29.84 42.83 26.32
CA PHE A 233 30.99 43.09 25.42
C PHE A 233 30.97 42.31 24.10
N ILE A 234 30.24 41.20 24.00
CA ILE A 234 30.10 40.43 22.74
C ILE A 234 28.96 41.00 21.87
N GLU A 235 28.00 41.67 22.50
CA GLU A 235 26.77 42.17 21.87
C GLU A 235 27.02 43.27 20.82
N SER A 236 28.10 44.05 20.96
CA SER A 236 28.50 45.09 19.99
C SER A 236 29.01 44.49 18.68
N ALA A 237 30.02 43.63 18.75
CA ALA A 237 30.60 42.95 17.58
C ALA A 237 29.54 42.10 16.85
N PHE A 238 28.69 41.39 17.58
CA PHE A 238 27.62 40.58 16.99
C PHE A 238 26.50 41.43 16.34
N LYS A 239 26.19 42.61 16.88
CA LYS A 239 25.31 43.58 16.20
C LYS A 239 25.94 44.12 14.92
N GLN A 240 27.27 44.28 14.89
CA GLN A 240 28.00 44.83 13.75
C GLN A 240 28.02 43.83 12.57
N SER A 241 28.25 42.53 12.82
CA SER A 241 28.14 41.49 11.79
C SER A 241 26.68 41.23 11.34
N GLN A 242 25.70 41.30 12.24
CA GLN A 242 24.29 41.24 11.84
C GLN A 242 23.86 42.43 10.97
N LYS A 243 24.36 43.65 11.25
CA LYS A 243 24.06 44.83 10.42
C LYS A 243 24.68 44.73 9.02
N MET A 244 25.84 44.12 8.91
CA MET A 244 26.55 43.91 7.64
C MET A 244 25.87 42.86 6.75
N SER A 245 25.48 41.71 7.32
CA SER A 245 24.72 40.67 6.60
C SER A 245 23.29 41.10 6.25
N GLN A 246 22.65 41.98 7.04
CA GLN A 246 21.39 42.59 6.66
C GLN A 246 21.53 43.40 5.35
N SER A 247 22.55 44.25 5.24
CA SER A 247 22.80 45.09 4.05
C SER A 247 23.10 44.28 2.78
N ASN A 248 23.75 43.11 2.88
CA ASN A 248 24.00 42.27 1.70
C ASN A 248 22.73 41.55 1.22
N ILE A 249 21.83 41.17 2.13
CA ILE A 249 20.52 40.63 1.76
C ILE A 249 19.66 41.69 1.06
N ASP A 250 19.69 42.93 1.56
CA ASP A 250 18.95 44.04 0.97
C ASP A 250 19.43 44.31 -0.48
N LYS A 251 20.75 44.29 -0.74
CA LYS A 251 21.33 44.36 -2.11
C LYS A 251 20.83 43.24 -3.04
N ILE A 252 20.66 42.00 -2.55
CA ILE A 252 20.15 40.89 -3.37
C ILE A 252 18.68 41.13 -3.77
N TYR A 253 17.89 41.79 -2.91
CA TYR A 253 16.54 42.24 -3.27
C TYR A 253 16.55 43.45 -4.22
N GLU A 254 17.52 44.36 -4.11
CA GLU A 254 17.70 45.47 -5.07
C GLU A 254 18.10 44.95 -6.46
N ILE A 255 19.07 44.02 -6.54
CA ILE A 255 19.44 43.30 -7.78
C ILE A 255 18.22 42.58 -8.37
N TYR A 256 17.43 41.87 -7.55
CA TYR A 256 16.19 41.25 -8.00
C TYR A 256 15.18 42.27 -8.54
N ALA A 257 15.06 43.45 -7.90
CA ALA A 257 14.16 44.51 -8.35
C ALA A 257 14.59 45.10 -9.70
N VAL A 258 15.89 45.31 -9.91
CA VAL A 258 16.45 45.73 -11.20
C VAL A 258 16.18 44.65 -12.28
N LEU A 259 16.60 43.41 -12.03
CA LEU A 259 16.43 42.29 -12.98
C LEU A 259 14.95 41.96 -13.28
N SER A 260 14.02 42.23 -12.36
CA SER A 260 12.58 42.07 -12.62
C SER A 260 11.89 43.31 -13.20
N GLY A 261 12.48 44.51 -13.06
CA GLY A 261 12.01 45.75 -13.65
C GLY A 261 12.51 46.01 -15.07
N ALA A 262 13.65 45.41 -15.46
CA ALA A 262 14.30 45.66 -16.76
C ALA A 262 13.51 45.13 -17.99
N GLY A 263 12.56 44.22 -17.81
CA GLY A 263 11.67 43.75 -18.89
C GLY A 263 12.42 43.18 -20.09
N ASP A 264 12.33 43.84 -21.25
CA ASP A 264 13.01 43.42 -22.48
C ASP A 264 14.52 43.74 -22.50
N LYS A 265 15.03 44.51 -21.52
CA LYS A 265 16.44 44.92 -21.39
C LYS A 265 17.26 44.05 -20.43
N ILE A 266 16.74 42.93 -19.92
CA ILE A 266 17.43 42.13 -18.87
C ILE A 266 18.86 41.74 -19.28
N SER A 267 19.12 41.46 -20.56
CA SER A 267 20.47 41.10 -21.05
C SER A 267 21.50 42.24 -20.99
N GLU A 268 21.10 43.49 -20.72
CA GLU A 268 22.03 44.59 -20.43
C GLU A 268 22.61 44.51 -18.99
N HIS A 269 21.97 43.75 -18.08
CA HIS A 269 22.30 43.65 -16.65
C HIS A 269 23.08 42.37 -16.29
N GLU A 270 24.09 42.02 -17.10
CA GLU A 270 24.92 40.82 -16.90
C GLU A 270 25.79 40.93 -15.63
N ALA A 271 26.24 42.14 -15.27
CA ALA A 271 27.07 42.37 -14.09
C ALA A 271 26.30 42.14 -12.77
N GLU A 272 25.03 42.56 -12.71
CA GLU A 272 24.14 42.33 -11.58
C GLU A 272 23.79 40.84 -11.44
N TYR A 273 23.71 40.09 -12.54
CA TYR A 273 23.54 38.64 -12.52
C TYR A 273 24.83 37.90 -12.11
N LEU A 274 26.02 38.40 -12.46
CA LEU A 274 27.29 37.89 -11.92
C LEU A 274 27.38 38.08 -10.39
N LEU A 275 27.00 39.25 -9.87
CA LEU A 275 26.91 39.50 -8.43
C LEU A 275 25.89 38.60 -7.72
N LEU A 276 24.82 38.22 -8.42
CA LEU A 276 23.83 37.24 -7.93
C LEU A 276 24.41 35.81 -7.86
N LEU A 277 25.31 35.44 -8.78
CA LEU A 277 26.03 34.17 -8.74
C LEU A 277 27.09 34.16 -7.62
N GLU A 278 27.81 35.26 -7.40
CA GLU A 278 28.77 35.37 -6.29
C GLU A 278 28.10 35.25 -4.90
N ALA A 279 26.84 35.66 -4.76
CA ALA A 279 26.03 35.49 -3.55
C ALA A 279 25.82 34.02 -3.12
N VAL A 280 26.12 33.03 -3.97
CA VAL A 280 26.20 31.60 -3.60
C VAL A 280 27.29 31.34 -2.55
N LYS A 281 28.32 32.19 -2.45
CA LYS A 281 29.39 32.06 -1.44
C LYS A 281 29.10 32.85 -0.15
N GLY A 282 27.88 33.37 -0.02
CA GLY A 282 27.41 34.17 1.12
C GLY A 282 26.84 33.38 2.30
N SER A 283 26.10 34.08 3.17
CA SER A 283 25.44 33.51 4.34
C SER A 283 24.20 32.65 3.99
N ASP A 284 23.70 31.83 4.91
CA ASP A 284 22.53 30.93 4.72
C ASP A 284 21.31 31.64 4.11
N LYS A 285 21.13 32.94 4.40
CA LYS A 285 20.02 33.74 3.90
C LYS A 285 20.25 34.20 2.47
N GLU A 286 21.48 34.57 2.14
CA GLU A 286 21.91 34.99 0.80
C GLU A 286 21.84 33.78 -0.15
N LYS A 287 22.41 32.63 0.26
CA LYS A 287 22.33 31.36 -0.48
C LYS A 287 20.89 30.91 -0.78
N ARG A 288 19.98 31.01 0.20
CA ARG A 288 18.54 30.70 -0.01
C ARG A 288 17.83 31.65 -0.98
N LEU A 289 18.33 32.87 -1.20
CA LEU A 289 17.79 33.81 -2.18
C LEU A 289 18.41 33.57 -3.56
N ALA A 290 19.73 33.40 -3.63
CA ALA A 290 20.46 33.04 -4.84
C ALA A 290 19.84 31.79 -5.51
N ALA A 291 19.63 30.70 -4.76
CA ALA A 291 19.02 29.46 -5.23
C ALA A 291 17.65 29.62 -5.93
N GLN A 292 16.89 30.66 -5.58
CA GLN A 292 15.57 30.96 -6.14
C GLN A 292 15.62 32.01 -7.25
N PHE A 293 16.65 32.86 -7.27
CA PHE A 293 16.76 33.98 -8.20
C PHE A 293 17.57 33.60 -9.45
N ILE A 294 18.65 32.82 -9.30
CA ILE A 294 19.46 32.29 -10.43
C ILE A 294 18.54 31.52 -11.40
N ALA A 295 17.80 30.54 -10.87
CA ALA A 295 16.87 29.70 -11.62
C ALA A 295 15.68 30.46 -12.27
N LYS A 296 15.42 31.72 -11.85
CA LYS A 296 14.37 32.56 -12.43
C LYS A 296 14.88 33.36 -13.63
N PHE A 297 16.09 33.91 -13.56
CA PHE A 297 16.63 34.81 -14.59
C PHE A 297 17.52 34.12 -15.64
N PHE A 298 17.97 32.88 -15.38
CA PHE A 298 18.75 32.00 -16.28
C PHE A 298 18.37 32.09 -17.77
N LYS A 299 17.07 32.16 -18.10
CA LYS A 299 16.53 32.30 -19.46
C LYS A 299 17.07 33.51 -20.26
N SER A 300 17.62 34.52 -19.59
CA SER A 300 17.94 35.83 -20.17
C SER A 300 19.43 36.05 -20.45
N PHE A 301 20.29 35.10 -20.03
CA PHE A 301 21.75 35.22 -20.05
C PHE A 301 22.44 33.99 -20.69
N PRO A 302 22.41 33.84 -22.03
CA PRO A 302 23.02 32.70 -22.73
C PRO A 302 24.55 32.56 -22.53
N SER A 303 25.23 33.65 -22.20
CA SER A 303 26.67 33.72 -21.91
C SER A 303 27.09 33.05 -20.59
N LEU A 304 26.17 32.95 -19.62
CA LEU A 304 26.48 32.54 -18.24
C LEU A 304 25.77 31.24 -17.83
N LEU A 305 25.23 30.48 -18.79
CA LEU A 305 24.45 29.27 -18.54
C LEU A 305 25.23 28.24 -17.71
N GLU A 306 26.49 27.96 -18.07
CA GLU A 306 27.30 26.93 -17.42
C GLU A 306 27.64 27.31 -15.97
N LYS A 307 28.18 28.53 -15.76
CA LYS A 307 28.43 29.08 -14.42
C LYS A 307 27.18 29.14 -13.55
N SER A 308 26.01 29.38 -14.15
CA SER A 308 24.71 29.39 -13.43
C SER A 308 24.27 27.99 -13.00
N ILE A 309 24.61 26.96 -13.78
CA ILE A 309 24.32 25.56 -13.49
C ILE A 309 25.30 25.04 -12.44
N GLU A 310 26.60 25.33 -12.57
CA GLU A 310 27.63 25.02 -11.58
C GLU A 310 27.30 25.65 -10.21
N SER A 311 26.99 26.94 -10.18
CA SER A 311 26.58 27.66 -8.95
C SER A 311 25.29 27.11 -8.33
N GLN A 312 24.42 26.46 -9.12
CA GLN A 312 23.23 25.78 -8.62
C GLN A 312 23.55 24.37 -8.09
N PHE A 313 24.59 23.72 -8.60
CA PHE A 313 25.10 22.45 -8.07
C PHE A 313 25.85 22.64 -6.74
N ASP A 314 26.66 23.70 -6.59
CA ASP A 314 27.22 24.13 -5.29
C ASP A 314 26.11 24.23 -4.22
N LEU A 315 24.96 24.83 -4.58
CA LEU A 315 23.78 24.95 -3.72
C LEU A 315 23.00 23.64 -3.51
N CYS A 316 23.22 22.61 -4.34
CA CYS A 316 22.69 21.27 -4.15
C CYS A 316 23.54 20.41 -3.20
N GLU A 317 24.78 20.81 -2.90
CA GLU A 317 25.68 20.12 -1.95
C GLU A 317 25.80 20.83 -0.59
N ASP A 318 25.28 22.06 -0.47
CA ASP A 318 25.29 22.90 0.75
C ASP A 318 24.86 22.16 2.04
N GLU A 319 25.52 22.44 3.18
CA GLU A 319 25.22 21.79 4.48
C GLU A 319 23.74 21.90 4.91
N ASP A 320 23.06 23.02 4.62
CA ASP A 320 21.67 23.22 4.98
C ASP A 320 20.72 22.53 4.00
N SER A 321 20.12 21.45 4.48
CA SER A 321 18.98 20.76 3.86
C SER A 321 17.88 21.70 3.33
N MET A 322 17.65 22.87 3.93
CA MET A 322 16.71 23.86 3.37
C MET A 322 17.24 24.60 2.13
N ILE A 323 18.55 24.84 2.00
CA ILE A 323 19.17 25.41 0.79
C ILE A 323 19.07 24.39 -0.35
N ARG A 324 19.56 23.17 -0.13
CA ARG A 324 19.48 22.08 -1.12
C ARG A 324 18.05 21.86 -1.63
N LYS A 325 17.05 21.91 -0.74
CA LYS A 325 15.62 21.81 -1.12
C LYS A 325 15.11 22.94 -2.02
N TYR A 326 15.66 24.15 -1.94
CA TYR A 326 15.33 25.20 -2.91
C TYR A 326 16.07 24.96 -4.24
N ALA A 327 17.36 24.64 -4.19
CA ALA A 327 18.17 24.42 -5.38
C ALA A 327 17.63 23.27 -6.26
N VAL A 328 17.42 22.10 -5.64
CA VAL A 328 16.89 20.86 -6.25
C VAL A 328 15.49 21.05 -6.85
N ARG A 329 14.62 21.83 -6.19
CA ARG A 329 13.25 22.10 -6.67
C ARG A 329 13.26 22.81 -8.03
N ASP A 330 14.23 23.71 -8.23
CA ASP A 330 14.22 24.62 -9.37
C ASP A 330 15.14 24.17 -10.52
N LEU A 331 15.98 23.14 -10.31
CA LEU A 331 16.76 22.45 -11.35
C LEU A 331 15.96 22.11 -12.64
N PRO A 332 14.70 21.64 -12.59
CA PRO A 332 13.92 21.37 -13.81
C PRO A 332 13.56 22.60 -14.65
N ASN A 333 13.77 23.83 -14.15
CA ASN A 333 13.56 25.03 -14.96
C ASN A 333 14.68 25.24 -15.98
N TYR A 334 15.92 24.89 -15.64
CA TYR A 334 17.11 25.03 -16.50
C TYR A 334 17.00 24.17 -17.77
N CYS A 335 16.33 23.01 -17.67
CA CYS A 335 16.21 22.04 -18.76
C CYS A 335 15.10 22.36 -19.78
N LYS A 336 14.27 23.39 -19.55
CA LYS A 336 13.07 23.66 -20.37
C LYS A 336 13.37 24.06 -21.80
N ASP A 337 14.45 24.82 -21.99
CA ASP A 337 14.82 25.39 -23.29
C ASP A 337 16.06 24.69 -23.86
N ASN A 338 17.05 24.39 -23.00
CA ASN A 338 18.32 23.75 -23.38
C ASN A 338 18.32 22.26 -23.04
N LYS A 339 17.92 21.41 -24.01
CA LYS A 339 17.80 19.96 -23.79
C LYS A 339 19.13 19.27 -23.44
N GLU A 340 20.25 19.80 -23.91
CA GLU A 340 21.59 19.21 -23.75
C GLU A 340 21.98 19.02 -22.27
N TYR A 341 21.65 19.99 -21.40
CA TYR A 341 21.91 19.90 -19.97
C TYR A 341 20.96 18.92 -19.24
N THR A 342 19.86 18.47 -19.86
CA THR A 342 18.88 17.57 -19.20
C THR A 342 19.52 16.27 -18.74
N ARG A 343 20.48 15.72 -19.49
CA ARG A 343 21.23 14.53 -19.07
C ARG A 343 22.05 14.80 -17.81
N LYS A 344 22.85 15.87 -17.78
CA LYS A 344 23.66 16.28 -16.61
C LYS A 344 22.79 16.53 -15.37
N VAL A 345 21.66 17.22 -15.53
CA VAL A 345 20.76 17.55 -14.42
C VAL A 345 19.98 16.31 -13.95
N ALA A 346 19.61 15.39 -14.84
CA ALA A 346 18.99 14.11 -14.47
C ALA A 346 19.97 13.18 -13.75
N ASP A 347 21.24 13.15 -14.18
CA ASP A 347 22.32 12.39 -13.56
C ASP A 347 22.54 12.82 -12.09
N ILE A 348 22.76 14.11 -11.85
CA ILE A 348 22.91 14.67 -10.49
C ILE A 348 21.63 14.51 -9.66
N LEU A 349 20.43 14.71 -10.22
CA LEU A 349 19.18 14.43 -9.51
C LEU A 349 19.00 12.93 -9.17
N THR A 350 19.64 12.03 -9.92
CA THR A 350 19.63 10.59 -9.64
C THR A 350 20.62 10.25 -8.53
N GLN A 351 21.83 10.83 -8.56
CA GLN A 351 22.80 10.73 -7.46
C GLN A 351 22.19 11.22 -6.13
N LEU A 352 21.43 12.33 -6.15
CA LEU A 352 20.71 12.87 -4.98
C LEU A 352 19.58 11.97 -4.44
N LEU A 353 19.24 10.83 -5.08
CA LEU A 353 18.34 9.83 -4.50
C LEU A 353 18.94 9.13 -3.26
N GLN A 354 20.27 9.18 -3.05
CA GLN A 354 20.91 8.63 -1.86
C GLN A 354 20.60 9.38 -0.55
N ILE A 355 19.97 10.56 -0.62
CA ILE A 355 19.63 11.35 0.57
C ILE A 355 18.55 10.67 1.43
N ASP A 356 18.85 10.45 2.70
CA ASP A 356 17.95 9.78 3.65
C ASP A 356 16.80 10.63 4.20
N ASP A 357 16.86 11.96 4.10
CA ASP A 357 15.74 12.79 4.58
C ASP A 357 14.52 12.63 3.65
N PRO A 358 13.39 12.09 4.14
CA PRO A 358 12.24 11.78 3.29
C PRO A 358 11.49 13.04 2.81
N SER A 359 11.81 14.24 3.33
CA SER A 359 11.28 15.48 2.74
C SER A 359 12.14 16.00 1.59
N GLU A 360 13.45 15.79 1.64
CA GLU A 360 14.40 16.12 0.56
C GLU A 360 14.24 15.19 -0.63
N LEU A 361 14.25 13.87 -0.37
CA LEU A 361 13.98 12.84 -1.37
C LEU A 361 12.62 13.05 -2.05
N SER A 362 11.61 13.58 -1.35
CA SER A 362 10.32 13.93 -1.97
C SER A 362 10.40 15.10 -2.96
N VAL A 363 11.34 16.05 -2.76
CA VAL A 363 11.62 17.13 -3.71
C VAL A 363 12.44 16.61 -4.89
N VAL A 364 13.49 15.82 -4.65
CA VAL A 364 14.28 15.15 -5.70
C VAL A 364 13.37 14.35 -6.64
N GLN A 365 12.51 13.49 -6.08
CA GLN A 365 11.52 12.74 -6.87
C GLN A 365 10.53 13.66 -7.59
N SER A 366 10.12 14.78 -7.01
CA SER A 366 9.24 15.75 -7.69
C SER A 366 9.95 16.47 -8.85
N SER A 367 11.26 16.71 -8.74
CA SER A 367 12.07 17.33 -9.78
C SER A 367 12.35 16.39 -10.94
N LEU A 368 12.70 15.12 -10.68
CA LEU A 368 12.77 14.07 -11.71
C LEU A 368 11.42 13.90 -12.44
N ASN A 369 10.30 13.90 -11.71
CA ASN A 369 8.95 13.88 -12.29
C ASN A 369 8.57 15.16 -13.08
N ALA A 370 9.34 16.25 -12.96
CA ALA A 370 9.23 17.42 -13.82
C ALA A 370 10.11 17.29 -15.07
N LEU A 371 11.33 16.77 -14.96
CA LEU A 371 12.20 16.48 -16.11
C LEU A 371 11.57 15.46 -17.08
N PHE A 372 10.93 14.39 -16.57
CA PHE A 372 10.19 13.42 -17.39
C PHE A 372 9.08 14.04 -18.27
N LYS A 373 8.62 15.27 -17.97
CA LYS A 373 7.61 16.01 -18.75
C LYS A 373 8.23 16.99 -19.76
N ILE A 374 9.54 17.21 -19.70
CA ILE A 374 10.31 18.11 -20.57
C ILE A 374 11.05 17.29 -21.62
N ASP A 375 11.84 16.30 -21.18
CA ASP A 375 12.47 15.29 -22.03
C ASP A 375 12.64 13.97 -21.26
N ALA A 376 11.77 13.00 -21.57
CA ALA A 376 11.85 11.67 -20.99
C ALA A 376 13.14 10.92 -21.40
N LYS A 377 13.65 11.11 -22.64
CA LYS A 377 14.82 10.39 -23.15
C LYS A 377 16.10 10.87 -22.49
N GLY A 378 16.27 12.18 -22.34
CA GLY A 378 17.33 12.78 -21.52
C GLY A 378 17.27 12.36 -20.05
N THR A 379 16.06 12.31 -19.47
CA THR A 379 15.87 11.89 -18.06
C THR A 379 16.23 10.42 -17.84
N PHE A 380 15.74 9.50 -18.69
CA PHE A 380 16.15 8.09 -18.62
C PHE A 380 17.64 7.92 -18.86
N GLY A 381 18.25 8.69 -19.77
CA GLY A 381 19.69 8.66 -20.01
C GLY A 381 20.54 8.95 -18.77
N GLY A 382 20.19 9.98 -17.98
CA GLY A 382 20.88 10.26 -16.70
C GLY A 382 20.66 9.17 -15.65
N ILE A 383 19.45 8.59 -15.58
CA ILE A 383 19.15 7.49 -14.65
C ILE A 383 19.95 6.23 -14.98
N PHE A 384 20.01 5.83 -16.26
CA PHE A 384 20.77 4.65 -16.67
C PHE A 384 22.29 4.84 -16.57
N ASN A 385 22.81 6.07 -16.75
CA ASN A 385 24.21 6.37 -16.49
C ASN A 385 24.61 6.08 -15.03
N GLN A 386 23.80 6.53 -14.06
CA GLN A 386 24.02 6.23 -12.64
C GLN A 386 23.76 4.76 -12.25
N ILE A 387 22.97 4.00 -13.02
CA ILE A 387 22.79 2.55 -12.81
C ILE A 387 23.99 1.73 -13.33
N LEU A 388 24.66 2.21 -14.40
CA LEU A 388 25.79 1.53 -15.03
C LEU A 388 27.16 1.95 -14.48
N ALA A 389 27.29 3.17 -13.96
CA ALA A 389 28.57 3.76 -13.53
C ALA A 389 28.53 4.49 -12.17
N GLY A 390 27.39 4.49 -11.47
CA GLY A 390 27.23 5.09 -10.15
C GLY A 390 27.50 4.13 -8.99
N GLU A 391 27.41 4.66 -7.77
CA GLU A 391 27.59 3.89 -6.53
C GLU A 391 26.43 2.90 -6.31
N GLU A 392 26.69 1.76 -5.65
CA GLU A 392 25.72 0.68 -5.38
C GLU A 392 24.42 1.19 -4.71
N ILE A 393 24.54 2.11 -3.75
CA ILE A 393 23.40 2.73 -3.05
C ILE A 393 22.57 3.61 -4.01
N VAL A 394 23.22 4.32 -4.93
CA VAL A 394 22.55 5.13 -5.96
C VAL A 394 21.85 4.21 -6.96
N ARG A 395 22.53 3.15 -7.41
CA ARG A 395 22.00 2.14 -8.34
C ARG A 395 20.75 1.44 -7.79
N GLU A 396 20.81 0.89 -6.58
CA GLU A 396 19.69 0.21 -5.91
C GLU A 396 18.46 1.12 -5.81
N ARG A 397 18.66 2.37 -5.36
CA ARG A 397 17.59 3.38 -5.24
C ARG A 397 17.07 3.83 -6.61
N SER A 398 17.91 3.88 -7.63
CA SER A 398 17.54 4.26 -9.00
C SER A 398 16.67 3.20 -9.67
N ILE A 399 17.00 1.91 -9.51
CA ILE A 399 16.18 0.80 -10.02
C ILE A 399 14.84 0.76 -9.28
N LYS A 400 14.82 0.92 -7.94
CA LYS A 400 13.58 1.01 -7.15
C LYS A 400 12.73 2.24 -7.50
N PHE A 401 13.36 3.37 -7.83
CA PHE A 401 12.66 4.55 -8.35
C PHE A 401 12.09 4.29 -9.75
N LEU A 402 12.86 3.71 -10.67
CA LEU A 402 12.44 3.36 -12.03
C LEU A 402 11.21 2.45 -12.03
N ALA A 403 11.26 1.30 -11.32
CA ALA A 403 10.15 0.35 -11.21
C ALA A 403 8.88 0.99 -10.61
N THR A 404 9.03 1.83 -9.58
CA THR A 404 7.91 2.57 -8.98
C THR A 404 7.32 3.62 -9.92
N ARG A 405 8.16 4.29 -10.73
CA ARG A 405 7.77 5.46 -11.52
C ARG A 405 7.25 5.11 -12.89
N TYR A 406 7.81 4.10 -13.56
CA TYR A 406 7.38 3.66 -14.89
C TYR A 406 5.88 3.33 -14.89
N LYS A 407 5.42 2.59 -13.87
CA LYS A 407 4.00 2.26 -13.57
C LYS A 407 3.10 3.48 -13.30
N THR A 408 3.66 4.68 -13.15
CA THR A 408 2.92 5.94 -12.91
C THR A 408 3.05 6.97 -14.05
N LEU A 409 3.87 6.69 -15.06
CA LEU A 409 4.02 7.56 -16.24
C LEU A 409 2.90 7.26 -17.25
N GLY A 410 2.21 8.31 -17.71
CA GLY A 410 1.13 8.17 -18.68
C GLY A 410 1.63 7.90 -20.10
N PRO A 411 0.82 7.25 -20.96
CA PRO A 411 1.22 6.86 -22.32
C PRO A 411 1.59 8.05 -23.23
N ASN A 412 1.20 9.27 -22.87
CA ASN A 412 1.56 10.49 -23.60
C ASN A 412 3.04 10.90 -23.42
N LEU A 413 3.76 10.33 -22.44
CA LEU A 413 5.19 10.59 -22.20
C LEU A 413 6.09 9.44 -22.70
N ILE A 414 5.55 8.22 -22.77
CA ILE A 414 6.26 7.02 -23.24
C ILE A 414 5.99 6.87 -24.75
N THR A 415 6.75 7.61 -25.56
CA THR A 415 6.71 7.47 -27.03
C THR A 415 7.41 6.18 -27.47
N LYS A 416 7.26 5.78 -28.75
CA LYS A 416 7.96 4.62 -29.35
C LYS A 416 9.47 4.64 -29.09
N GLU A 417 10.12 5.73 -29.47
CA GLU A 417 11.57 5.91 -29.34
C GLU A 417 12.06 5.97 -27.89
N VAL A 418 11.22 6.38 -26.94
CA VAL A 418 11.55 6.39 -25.51
C VAL A 418 11.43 4.99 -24.93
N GLU A 419 10.41 4.23 -25.33
CA GLU A 419 10.18 2.86 -24.90
C GLU A 419 11.24 1.90 -25.44
N GLU A 420 11.60 2.03 -26.72
CA GLU A 420 12.68 1.28 -27.37
C GLU A 420 14.06 1.61 -26.75
N TYR A 421 14.30 2.88 -26.39
CA TYR A 421 15.50 3.29 -25.65
C TYR A 421 15.55 2.66 -24.25
N VAL A 422 14.45 2.70 -23.48
CA VAL A 422 14.37 2.07 -22.15
C VAL A 422 14.62 0.55 -22.25
N ILE A 423 14.05 -0.13 -23.25
CA ILE A 423 14.31 -1.56 -23.48
C ILE A 423 15.80 -1.81 -23.77
N THR A 424 16.42 -0.99 -24.61
CA THR A 424 17.85 -1.12 -24.96
C THR A 424 18.75 -0.93 -23.74
N GLU A 425 18.52 0.09 -22.91
CA GLU A 425 19.33 0.32 -21.72
C GLU A 425 19.07 -0.74 -20.63
N VAL A 426 17.83 -1.19 -20.43
CA VAL A 426 17.54 -2.30 -19.49
C VAL A 426 18.23 -3.61 -19.94
N LYS A 427 18.25 -3.93 -21.24
CA LYS A 427 18.99 -5.10 -21.75
C LYS A 427 20.51 -5.02 -21.50
N LYS A 428 21.10 -3.83 -21.38
CA LYS A 428 22.50 -3.67 -20.92
C LYS A 428 22.63 -3.88 -19.42
N VAL A 429 21.76 -3.25 -18.62
CA VAL A 429 21.80 -3.38 -17.15
C VAL A 429 21.67 -4.85 -16.75
N LEU A 430 20.78 -5.60 -17.39
CA LEU A 430 20.56 -7.03 -17.16
C LEU A 430 21.80 -7.94 -17.33
N GLN A 431 22.89 -7.47 -17.95
CA GLN A 431 24.12 -8.26 -18.09
C GLN A 431 24.87 -8.47 -16.76
N ASP A 432 24.61 -7.63 -15.76
CA ASP A 432 25.18 -7.69 -14.41
C ASP A 432 24.14 -7.18 -13.41
N VAL A 433 23.39 -8.09 -12.78
CA VAL A 433 22.28 -7.78 -11.84
C VAL A 433 22.19 -8.78 -10.70
N THR A 434 21.80 -8.26 -9.53
CA THR A 434 21.34 -9.10 -8.40
C THR A 434 19.92 -9.60 -8.62
N ALA A 435 19.50 -10.65 -7.89
CA ALA A 435 18.15 -11.22 -8.01
C ALA A 435 17.01 -10.22 -7.71
N ASP A 436 17.20 -9.31 -6.75
CA ASP A 436 16.23 -8.25 -6.42
C ASP A 436 16.18 -7.14 -7.50
N GLU A 437 17.31 -6.84 -8.15
CA GLU A 437 17.34 -5.91 -9.29
C GLU A 437 16.67 -6.52 -10.52
N PHE A 438 17.00 -7.78 -10.85
CA PHE A 438 16.38 -8.52 -11.95
C PHE A 438 14.85 -8.52 -11.84
N LYS A 439 14.35 -8.82 -10.64
CA LYS A 439 12.93 -8.75 -10.29
C LYS A 439 12.30 -7.40 -10.60
N LEU A 440 12.94 -6.29 -10.22
CA LEU A 440 12.45 -4.92 -10.46
C LEU A 440 12.54 -4.51 -11.94
N LEU A 441 13.55 -4.97 -12.66
CA LEU A 441 13.73 -4.70 -14.10
C LEU A 441 12.74 -5.50 -14.96
N MET A 442 12.49 -6.77 -14.64
CA MET A 442 11.41 -7.55 -15.26
C MET A 442 10.03 -6.94 -14.99
N ASP A 443 9.83 -6.36 -13.80
CA ASP A 443 8.61 -5.62 -13.45
C ASP A 443 8.41 -4.37 -14.34
N VAL A 444 9.49 -3.67 -14.71
CA VAL A 444 9.48 -2.55 -15.68
C VAL A 444 9.19 -3.06 -17.09
N LEU A 445 9.90 -4.10 -17.54
CA LEU A 445 9.74 -4.66 -18.88
C LEU A 445 8.32 -5.20 -19.14
N SER A 446 7.67 -5.74 -18.11
CA SER A 446 6.27 -6.21 -18.16
C SER A 446 5.25 -5.12 -18.54
N GLU A 447 5.54 -3.87 -18.19
CA GLU A 447 4.67 -2.71 -18.45
C GLU A 447 4.90 -2.12 -19.84
N THR A 448 5.97 -2.49 -20.54
CA THR A 448 6.24 -2.10 -21.93
C THR A 448 5.33 -2.87 -22.91
N ARG A 449 5.49 -2.61 -24.21
CA ARG A 449 4.93 -3.40 -25.32
C ARG A 449 5.45 -4.84 -25.36
N LEU A 450 6.62 -5.13 -24.77
CA LEU A 450 7.13 -6.50 -24.71
C LEU A 450 6.16 -7.38 -23.90
N GLY A 451 5.76 -6.93 -22.71
CA GLY A 451 4.75 -7.60 -21.89
C GLY A 451 3.33 -7.64 -22.48
N LYS A 452 3.09 -7.04 -23.65
CA LYS A 452 1.77 -6.94 -24.31
C LYS A 452 1.71 -7.62 -25.69
N THR A 453 2.81 -8.18 -26.18
CA THR A 453 2.90 -8.78 -27.51
C THR A 453 3.53 -10.17 -27.45
N VAL A 454 3.07 -11.11 -28.30
CA VAL A 454 3.54 -12.51 -28.28
C VAL A 454 5.02 -12.62 -28.66
N SER A 455 5.50 -11.77 -29.57
CA SER A 455 6.94 -11.67 -29.88
C SER A 455 7.74 -11.11 -28.69
N GLY A 456 7.18 -10.10 -27.99
CA GLY A 456 7.81 -9.55 -26.80
C GLY A 456 7.83 -10.53 -25.63
N HIS A 457 6.82 -11.39 -25.48
CA HIS A 457 6.84 -12.49 -24.52
C HIS A 457 7.95 -13.50 -24.79
N HIS A 458 8.29 -13.79 -26.07
CA HIS A 458 9.47 -14.59 -26.39
C HIS A 458 10.76 -13.86 -25.97
N GLU A 459 10.94 -12.58 -26.35
CA GLU A 459 12.12 -11.81 -25.93
C GLU A 459 12.29 -11.74 -24.40
N LEU A 460 11.20 -11.64 -23.65
CA LEU A 460 11.24 -11.65 -22.18
C LEU A 460 11.54 -13.04 -21.61
N VAL A 461 11.09 -14.12 -22.27
CA VAL A 461 11.44 -15.49 -21.89
C VAL A 461 12.92 -15.77 -22.18
N ASP A 462 13.44 -15.38 -23.35
CA ASP A 462 14.85 -15.58 -23.69
C ASP A 462 15.80 -14.79 -22.78
N LEU A 463 15.46 -13.54 -22.39
CA LEU A 463 16.21 -12.81 -21.35
C LEU A 463 16.24 -13.54 -19.99
N VAL A 464 15.16 -14.25 -19.63
CA VAL A 464 15.12 -15.03 -18.39
C VAL A 464 15.87 -16.36 -18.54
N VAL A 465 15.98 -16.91 -19.76
CA VAL A 465 16.84 -18.08 -20.06
C VAL A 465 18.32 -17.69 -19.94
N GLU A 466 18.71 -16.56 -20.52
CA GLU A 466 20.06 -15.99 -20.38
C GLU A 466 20.39 -15.76 -18.90
N GLN A 467 19.52 -15.09 -18.13
CA GLN A 467 19.73 -14.88 -16.70
C GLN A 467 19.67 -16.14 -15.84
N ALA A 468 19.01 -17.22 -16.30
CA ALA A 468 18.97 -18.49 -15.60
C ALA A 468 20.15 -19.42 -15.95
N GLU A 469 21.00 -19.05 -16.92
CA GLU A 469 22.16 -19.83 -17.37
C GLU A 469 21.84 -21.30 -17.70
N LEU A 470 20.69 -21.56 -18.34
CA LEU A 470 20.18 -22.91 -18.62
C LEU A 470 21.08 -23.78 -19.53
N ASP A 471 22.13 -23.20 -20.12
CA ASP A 471 23.15 -23.90 -20.90
C ASP A 471 24.30 -24.47 -20.02
N GLN A 472 24.28 -24.23 -18.70
CA GLN A 472 25.26 -24.75 -17.73
C GLN A 472 24.66 -25.85 -16.83
N PRO A 473 25.45 -26.86 -16.42
CA PRO A 473 24.96 -27.96 -15.58
C PRO A 473 24.56 -27.48 -14.17
N PHE A 474 23.47 -28.03 -13.62
CA PHE A 474 22.86 -27.55 -12.39
C PHE A 474 23.69 -27.80 -11.12
N GLY A 475 24.26 -26.73 -10.55
CA GLY A 475 25.04 -26.74 -9.31
C GLY A 475 24.21 -26.91 -8.03
N ALA A 476 23.56 -28.07 -7.88
CA ALA A 476 22.56 -28.35 -6.84
C ALA A 476 23.03 -28.26 -5.38
N SER A 477 24.34 -28.35 -5.12
CA SER A 477 24.91 -28.24 -3.76
C SER A 477 24.91 -26.79 -3.22
N GLU A 478 24.75 -25.79 -4.08
CA GLU A 478 24.79 -24.38 -3.71
C GLU A 478 23.36 -23.81 -3.63
N PRO A 479 22.91 -23.33 -2.46
CA PRO A 479 21.53 -22.87 -2.29
C PRO A 479 21.18 -21.63 -3.12
N GLU A 480 22.19 -20.85 -3.51
CA GLU A 480 22.03 -19.64 -4.32
C GLU A 480 21.63 -19.95 -5.77
N ASN A 481 22.17 -21.02 -6.36
CA ASN A 481 21.76 -21.51 -7.69
C ASN A 481 20.31 -22.00 -7.68
N VAL A 482 19.89 -22.67 -6.60
CA VAL A 482 18.51 -23.12 -6.40
C VAL A 482 17.55 -21.91 -6.29
N LEU A 483 17.92 -20.90 -5.49
CA LEU A 483 17.15 -19.66 -5.36
C LEU A 483 17.08 -18.85 -6.66
N ARG A 484 18.20 -18.74 -7.40
CA ARG A 484 18.28 -18.10 -8.73
C ARG A 484 17.32 -18.76 -9.72
N LEU A 485 17.34 -20.09 -9.80
CA LEU A 485 16.46 -20.86 -10.69
C LEU A 485 14.97 -20.71 -10.31
N ILE A 486 14.65 -20.80 -9.02
CA ILE A 486 13.28 -20.58 -8.50
C ILE A 486 12.79 -19.18 -8.87
N ALA A 487 13.58 -18.14 -8.59
CA ALA A 487 13.21 -16.75 -8.89
C ALA A 487 13.04 -16.50 -10.39
N CYS A 488 13.99 -16.93 -11.23
CA CYS A 488 13.88 -16.78 -12.68
C CYS A 488 12.64 -17.49 -13.22
N THR A 489 12.38 -18.73 -12.79
CA THR A 489 11.20 -19.49 -13.23
C THR A 489 9.89 -18.82 -12.78
N GLN A 490 9.81 -18.34 -11.53
CA GLN A 490 8.66 -17.56 -11.04
C GLN A 490 8.42 -16.28 -11.88
N HIS A 491 9.49 -15.63 -12.36
CA HIS A 491 9.39 -14.45 -13.21
C HIS A 491 9.05 -14.77 -14.68
N ALA A 492 9.36 -15.97 -15.18
CA ALA A 492 8.96 -16.43 -16.51
C ALA A 492 7.47 -16.83 -16.59
N LEU A 493 6.92 -17.43 -15.51
CA LEU A 493 5.56 -17.99 -15.48
C LEU A 493 4.43 -17.10 -16.06
N PRO A 494 4.38 -15.77 -15.83
CA PRO A 494 3.32 -14.91 -16.35
C PRO A 494 3.32 -14.71 -17.88
N TYR A 495 4.44 -15.00 -18.55
CA TYR A 495 4.60 -14.80 -20.00
C TYR A 495 4.27 -16.04 -20.84
N PHE A 496 4.26 -17.24 -20.23
CA PHE A 496 3.89 -18.46 -20.94
C PHE A 496 2.39 -18.50 -21.30
N SER A 497 2.11 -18.97 -22.51
CA SER A 497 0.78 -19.03 -23.09
C SER A 497 0.68 -20.24 -24.03
N SER A 498 -0.45 -20.41 -24.71
CA SER A 498 -0.57 -21.41 -25.79
C SER A 498 0.15 -21.01 -27.09
N GLN A 499 0.96 -19.95 -27.07
CA GLN A 499 1.76 -19.46 -28.20
C GLN A 499 3.21 -19.14 -27.80
N VAL A 500 3.58 -19.33 -26.53
CA VAL A 500 4.91 -19.05 -25.97
C VAL A 500 5.24 -20.22 -25.05
N GLU A 501 6.02 -21.19 -25.53
CA GLU A 501 6.21 -22.48 -24.86
C GLU A 501 7.46 -22.51 -23.96
N PRO A 502 7.36 -23.09 -22.75
CA PRO A 502 8.47 -23.17 -21.79
C PRO A 502 9.50 -24.29 -22.11
N THR A 503 9.70 -24.66 -23.38
CA THR A 503 10.39 -25.91 -23.77
C THR A 503 11.85 -26.01 -23.27
N LYS A 504 12.60 -24.89 -23.22
CA LYS A 504 13.95 -24.82 -22.63
C LYS A 504 13.92 -25.11 -21.12
N PHE A 505 13.11 -24.36 -20.37
CA PHE A 505 12.94 -24.57 -18.91
C PHE A 505 12.44 -25.98 -18.58
N VAL A 506 11.45 -26.50 -19.31
CA VAL A 506 10.93 -27.86 -19.11
C VAL A 506 12.01 -28.92 -19.34
N THR A 507 12.86 -28.72 -20.34
CA THR A 507 13.99 -29.61 -20.63
C THR A 507 14.99 -29.63 -19.49
N PHE A 508 15.54 -28.47 -19.12
CA PHE A 508 16.49 -28.30 -18.02
C PHE A 508 15.96 -28.85 -16.69
N MET A 509 14.72 -28.51 -16.33
CA MET A 509 14.11 -29.00 -15.10
C MET A 509 13.99 -30.53 -15.09
N CYS A 510 13.71 -31.17 -16.23
CA CYS A 510 13.52 -32.63 -16.30
C CYS A 510 14.82 -33.44 -16.48
N GLU A 511 15.88 -32.87 -17.06
CA GLU A 511 17.16 -33.56 -17.30
C GLU A 511 18.23 -33.23 -16.24
N ASP A 512 18.32 -31.99 -15.74
CA ASP A 512 19.36 -31.57 -14.79
C ASP A 512 18.86 -31.44 -13.34
N VAL A 513 17.60 -31.03 -13.14
CA VAL A 513 17.10 -30.69 -11.79
C VAL A 513 16.40 -31.86 -11.11
N LEU A 514 15.46 -32.54 -11.79
CA LEU A 514 14.73 -33.68 -11.20
C LEU A 514 15.63 -34.86 -10.76
N PRO A 515 16.67 -35.28 -11.50
CA PRO A 515 17.53 -36.40 -11.05
C PRO A 515 18.40 -36.05 -9.85
N VAL A 516 18.65 -34.76 -9.62
CA VAL A 516 19.61 -34.24 -8.63
C VAL A 516 18.90 -33.69 -7.38
N LEU A 517 17.57 -33.67 -7.38
CA LEU A 517 16.69 -33.17 -6.31
C LEU A 517 17.06 -33.68 -4.91
N ALA A 518 17.48 -34.95 -4.78
CA ALA A 518 17.88 -35.55 -3.51
C ALA A 518 19.12 -34.88 -2.85
N SER A 519 19.94 -34.15 -3.61
CA SER A 519 21.12 -33.41 -3.09
C SER A 519 20.84 -31.92 -2.81
N VAL A 520 19.71 -31.39 -3.27
CA VAL A 520 19.29 -30.01 -3.00
C VAL A 520 18.92 -29.85 -1.53
N PRO A 521 19.38 -28.80 -0.80
CA PRO A 521 18.96 -28.55 0.57
C PRO A 521 17.43 -28.34 0.68
N LYS A 522 16.75 -29.13 1.52
CA LYS A 522 15.27 -29.07 1.66
C LYS A 522 14.75 -27.72 2.15
N THR A 523 15.48 -27.03 3.01
CA THR A 523 15.09 -25.74 3.62
C THR A 523 16.01 -24.62 3.18
N LEU A 524 15.47 -23.65 2.43
CA LEU A 524 16.22 -22.46 1.99
C LEU A 524 15.89 -21.26 2.89
N GLN A 525 16.81 -20.97 3.81
CA GLN A 525 16.85 -19.80 4.71
C GLN A 525 15.69 -19.60 5.70
N THR A 526 14.49 -20.11 5.42
CA THR A 526 13.31 -20.04 6.30
C THR A 526 12.83 -21.46 6.68
N PRO A 527 12.27 -21.67 7.89
CA PRO A 527 11.89 -23.01 8.35
C PRO A 527 10.62 -23.56 7.67
N ASP A 528 9.83 -22.72 7.01
CA ASP A 528 8.50 -23.08 6.46
C ASP A 528 8.50 -23.23 4.92
N SER A 529 9.61 -22.94 4.23
CA SER A 529 9.73 -23.05 2.77
C SER A 529 10.48 -24.31 2.36
N ASP A 530 9.74 -25.27 1.79
CA ASP A 530 10.25 -26.51 1.22
C ASP A 530 10.68 -26.30 -0.25
N ALA A 531 12.00 -26.29 -0.47
CA ALA A 531 12.60 -26.02 -1.78
C ALA A 531 12.26 -27.09 -2.83
N HIS A 532 12.16 -28.36 -2.42
CA HIS A 532 11.83 -29.47 -3.33
C HIS A 532 10.40 -29.31 -3.82
N LEU A 533 9.48 -29.00 -2.90
CA LEU A 533 8.08 -28.77 -3.23
C LEU A 533 7.89 -27.51 -4.10
N GLU A 534 8.68 -26.45 -3.93
CA GLU A 534 8.61 -25.28 -4.82
C GLU A 534 9.09 -25.58 -6.25
N LEU A 535 10.23 -26.27 -6.41
CA LEU A 535 10.71 -26.71 -7.74
C LEU A 535 9.68 -27.61 -8.45
N LEU A 536 9.03 -28.52 -7.72
CA LEU A 536 7.98 -29.40 -8.27
C LEU A 536 6.70 -28.64 -8.66
N LYS A 537 6.26 -27.65 -7.85
CA LYS A 537 5.14 -26.76 -8.21
C LYS A 537 5.43 -25.97 -9.48
N LEU A 538 6.62 -25.37 -9.57
CA LEU A 538 7.06 -24.62 -10.75
C LEU A 538 7.09 -25.52 -12.00
N THR A 539 7.66 -26.71 -11.89
CA THR A 539 7.68 -27.70 -12.98
C THR A 539 6.27 -28.06 -13.45
N ALA A 540 5.33 -28.29 -12.51
CA ALA A 540 3.94 -28.56 -12.84
C ALA A 540 3.24 -27.37 -13.55
N GLU A 541 3.53 -26.12 -13.16
CA GLU A 541 3.00 -24.94 -13.86
C GLU A 541 3.60 -24.73 -15.26
N LEU A 542 4.89 -25.04 -15.48
CA LEU A 542 5.49 -25.05 -16.82
C LEU A 542 4.84 -26.14 -17.72
N CYS A 543 4.65 -27.35 -17.19
CA CYS A 543 4.02 -28.49 -17.89
C CYS A 543 2.54 -28.28 -18.26
N LYS A 544 1.92 -27.19 -17.78
CA LYS A 544 0.60 -26.75 -18.23
C LYS A 544 0.63 -26.13 -19.63
N HIS A 545 1.70 -25.43 -20.01
CA HIS A 545 1.78 -24.62 -21.23
C HIS A 545 2.65 -25.22 -22.34
N CYS A 546 3.48 -26.22 -22.04
CA CYS A 546 4.25 -26.96 -23.03
C CYS A 546 3.35 -27.83 -23.94
N SER A 547 3.67 -27.91 -25.25
CA SER A 547 2.99 -28.77 -26.23
C SER A 547 3.92 -29.75 -26.97
N SER A 548 5.23 -29.50 -27.01
CA SER A 548 6.24 -30.42 -27.54
C SER A 548 7.55 -30.39 -26.75
N VAL A 549 8.19 -31.55 -26.58
CA VAL A 549 9.43 -31.73 -25.81
C VAL A 549 10.35 -32.73 -26.51
N GLU A 550 11.61 -32.36 -26.68
CA GLU A 550 12.68 -33.24 -27.18
C GLU A 550 13.10 -34.25 -26.09
N SER A 551 13.70 -35.39 -26.46
CA SER A 551 14.06 -36.50 -25.53
C SER A 551 12.94 -36.95 -24.54
N PRO A 552 11.65 -37.05 -24.96
CA PRO A 552 10.52 -37.19 -24.03
C PRO A 552 10.54 -38.47 -23.19
N GLU A 553 11.04 -39.59 -23.73
CA GLU A 553 11.15 -40.86 -22.98
C GLU A 553 12.18 -40.78 -21.84
N SER A 554 13.28 -40.04 -22.00
CA SER A 554 14.25 -39.80 -20.94
C SER A 554 13.59 -39.02 -19.79
N LYS A 555 12.95 -37.89 -20.12
CA LYS A 555 12.27 -37.00 -19.18
C LYS A 555 11.14 -37.72 -18.44
N LEU A 556 10.34 -38.52 -19.17
CA LEU A 556 9.32 -39.38 -18.58
C LEU A 556 9.88 -40.46 -17.65
N ASN A 557 11.03 -41.07 -17.96
CA ASN A 557 11.68 -42.05 -17.07
C ASN A 557 12.16 -41.40 -15.76
N HIS A 558 12.76 -40.21 -15.80
CA HIS A 558 13.18 -39.50 -14.58
C HIS A 558 11.99 -39.09 -13.69
N VAL A 559 10.94 -38.50 -14.27
CA VAL A 559 9.68 -38.18 -13.56
C VAL A 559 9.05 -39.45 -12.97
N TYR A 560 9.04 -40.55 -13.73
CA TYR A 560 8.44 -41.81 -13.29
C TYR A 560 9.21 -42.45 -12.13
N THR A 561 10.55 -42.50 -12.19
CA THR A 561 11.38 -43.05 -11.10
C THR A 561 11.19 -42.27 -9.82
N LEU A 562 11.28 -40.93 -9.87
CA LEU A 562 11.05 -40.06 -8.71
C LEU A 562 9.64 -40.24 -8.13
N LEU A 563 8.61 -40.38 -8.98
CA LEU A 563 7.24 -40.67 -8.56
C LEU A 563 7.08 -42.04 -7.85
N LEU A 564 7.95 -43.03 -8.13
CA LEU A 564 7.93 -44.32 -7.41
C LEU A 564 8.52 -44.23 -5.99
N GLU A 565 9.38 -43.25 -5.71
CA GLU A 565 9.92 -43.02 -4.36
C GLU A 565 8.83 -42.49 -3.43
N TYR A 566 8.05 -41.51 -3.89
CA TYR A 566 6.90 -40.94 -3.15
C TYR A 566 5.63 -41.81 -3.16
N MET A 567 5.60 -42.92 -3.92
CA MET A 567 4.49 -43.89 -3.92
C MET A 567 4.98 -45.29 -3.50
N PRO A 568 5.04 -45.55 -2.18
CA PRO A 568 5.58 -46.80 -1.64
C PRO A 568 4.75 -48.04 -1.99
N LEU A 569 5.41 -49.20 -1.89
CA LEU A 569 4.82 -50.54 -1.99
C LEU A 569 3.75 -50.71 -0.86
N PRO A 570 2.55 -51.32 -0.96
CA PRO A 570 1.80 -51.68 0.25
C PRO A 570 2.54 -52.79 1.01
N ALA A 571 2.87 -52.57 2.29
CA ALA A 571 3.47 -53.60 3.13
C ALA A 571 2.40 -54.53 3.76
N GLU A 572 2.83 -55.73 4.18
CA GLU A 572 1.95 -56.68 4.87
C GLU A 572 1.48 -56.09 6.21
N GLY A 573 0.16 -55.86 6.34
CA GLY A 573 -0.48 -55.24 7.50
C GLY A 573 -0.88 -53.77 7.33
N ASP A 574 -0.45 -53.05 6.29
CA ASP A 574 -0.76 -51.62 6.11
C ASP A 574 -2.26 -51.31 5.95
N ALA A 575 -3.06 -52.31 5.54
CA ALA A 575 -4.50 -52.16 5.37
C ALA A 575 -5.24 -51.78 6.66
N GLU A 576 -4.72 -52.16 7.83
CA GLU A 576 -5.28 -51.77 9.13
C GLU A 576 -4.69 -50.44 9.62
N LYS A 577 -3.37 -50.23 9.44
CA LYS A 577 -2.69 -48.98 9.83
C LYS A 577 -3.26 -47.73 9.13
N LEU A 578 -3.60 -47.83 7.84
CA LEU A 578 -4.24 -46.75 7.07
C LEU A 578 -5.58 -46.27 7.67
N ALA A 579 -6.21 -47.04 8.55
CA ALA A 579 -7.45 -46.68 9.23
C ALA A 579 -7.22 -46.01 10.61
N THR A 580 -6.12 -46.32 11.29
CA THR A 580 -5.84 -45.89 12.68
C THR A 580 -4.78 -44.80 12.81
N GLU A 581 -3.75 -44.84 11.97
CA GLU A 581 -2.66 -43.87 11.97
C GLU A 581 -2.84 -42.86 10.81
N ASP A 582 -2.26 -41.67 10.92
CA ASP A 582 -2.17 -40.75 9.78
C ASP A 582 -0.90 -41.10 8.98
N PRO A 583 -1.01 -41.66 7.76
CA PRO A 583 0.16 -42.07 7.00
C PRO A 583 0.95 -40.84 6.54
N LEU A 584 2.27 -40.88 6.74
CA LEU A 584 3.23 -39.84 6.34
C LEU A 584 3.46 -39.82 4.82
N LEU A 585 2.38 -39.64 4.05
CA LEU A 585 2.39 -39.57 2.59
C LEU A 585 2.37 -38.10 2.14
N GLU A 586 3.39 -37.72 1.36
CA GLU A 586 3.59 -36.36 0.89
C GLU A 586 2.68 -36.02 -0.31
N PHE A 587 1.36 -35.94 -0.06
CA PHE A 587 0.33 -35.72 -1.09
C PHE A 587 0.63 -34.54 -2.03
N SER A 588 1.24 -33.46 -1.54
CA SER A 588 1.61 -32.28 -2.32
C SER A 588 2.66 -32.58 -3.40
N TYR A 589 3.63 -33.46 -3.12
CA TYR A 589 4.65 -33.89 -4.07
C TYR A 589 4.02 -34.76 -5.16
N VAL A 590 3.17 -35.71 -4.75
CA VAL A 590 2.46 -36.62 -5.65
C VAL A 590 1.47 -35.88 -6.56
N GLU A 591 0.81 -34.80 -6.11
CA GLU A 591 0.01 -33.94 -7.00
C GLU A 591 0.86 -33.35 -8.14
N CYS A 592 2.05 -32.83 -7.82
CA CYS A 592 2.94 -32.24 -8.82
C CYS A 592 3.45 -33.29 -9.82
N LEU A 593 4.08 -34.37 -9.33
CA LEU A 593 4.69 -35.42 -10.14
C LEU A 593 3.66 -36.17 -11.00
N LEU A 594 2.49 -36.49 -10.44
CA LEU A 594 1.42 -37.18 -11.17
C LEU A 594 0.77 -36.27 -12.22
N TYR A 595 0.67 -34.95 -11.97
CA TYR A 595 0.24 -33.99 -12.98
C TYR A 595 1.24 -33.89 -14.13
N ILE A 596 2.55 -33.76 -13.83
CA ILE A 596 3.62 -33.74 -14.84
C ILE A 596 3.57 -35.01 -15.72
N LEU A 597 3.47 -36.20 -15.11
CA LEU A 597 3.33 -37.47 -15.81
C LEU A 597 2.07 -37.55 -16.68
N HIS A 598 0.93 -37.02 -16.21
CA HIS A 598 -0.31 -36.98 -16.99
C HIS A 598 -0.22 -36.02 -18.19
N ARG A 599 0.45 -34.87 -18.03
CA ARG A 599 0.67 -33.93 -19.14
C ARG A 599 1.57 -34.52 -20.22
N PHE A 600 2.73 -35.10 -19.88
CA PHE A 600 3.62 -35.70 -20.88
C PHE A 600 3.06 -37.01 -21.46
N GLY A 601 2.42 -37.86 -20.65
CA GLY A 601 1.77 -39.09 -21.11
C GLY A 601 0.63 -38.84 -22.12
N LYS A 602 0.00 -37.66 -22.09
CA LYS A 602 -0.96 -37.24 -23.14
C LYS A 602 -0.32 -37.10 -24.52
N HIS A 603 0.96 -36.73 -24.58
CA HIS A 603 1.71 -36.55 -25.83
C HIS A 603 2.43 -37.83 -26.25
N HIS A 604 2.80 -38.69 -25.28
CA HIS A 604 3.42 -40.01 -25.51
C HIS A 604 2.66 -41.12 -24.74
N PRO A 605 1.48 -41.55 -25.23
CA PRO A 605 0.67 -42.57 -24.57
C PRO A 605 1.36 -43.95 -24.51
N ASP A 606 2.25 -44.21 -25.46
CA ASP A 606 2.93 -45.50 -25.61
C ASP A 606 3.94 -45.80 -24.50
N PHE A 607 4.44 -44.77 -23.80
CA PHE A 607 5.39 -44.91 -22.68
C PHE A 607 4.90 -45.86 -21.58
N LEU A 608 3.59 -45.82 -21.28
CA LEU A 608 2.95 -46.75 -20.34
C LEU A 608 2.42 -48.01 -21.03
N ALA A 609 2.05 -47.96 -22.31
CA ALA A 609 1.53 -49.12 -23.03
C ALA A 609 2.61 -50.18 -23.32
N ASN A 610 3.84 -49.75 -23.63
CA ASN A 610 4.94 -50.61 -24.09
C ASN A 610 5.53 -51.51 -22.98
N ASN A 611 5.31 -51.20 -21.70
CA ASN A 611 5.95 -51.90 -20.57
C ASN A 611 4.89 -52.50 -19.61
N PRO A 612 4.40 -53.73 -19.86
CA PRO A 612 3.32 -54.32 -19.08
C PRO A 612 3.68 -54.59 -17.62
N GLU A 613 4.95 -54.92 -17.31
CA GLU A 613 5.42 -55.12 -15.94
C GLU A 613 5.48 -53.81 -15.14
N ARG A 614 5.98 -52.74 -15.77
CA ARG A 614 5.96 -51.38 -15.20
C ARG A 614 4.54 -50.96 -14.84
N MET A 615 3.58 -51.19 -15.75
CA MET A 615 2.16 -50.91 -15.48
C MET A 615 1.53 -51.80 -14.41
N LYS A 616 2.04 -53.02 -14.19
CA LYS A 616 1.56 -53.92 -13.12
C LYS A 616 1.97 -53.39 -11.74
N ASP A 617 3.23 -53.02 -11.55
CA ASP A 617 3.73 -52.39 -10.31
C ASP A 617 3.04 -51.04 -10.06
N PHE A 618 2.96 -50.19 -11.08
CA PHE A 618 2.32 -48.89 -11.00
C PHE A 618 0.85 -48.99 -10.57
N ARG A 619 0.07 -49.95 -11.12
CA ARG A 619 -1.34 -50.17 -10.74
C ARG A 619 -1.50 -50.56 -9.26
N ILE A 620 -0.56 -51.31 -8.68
CA ILE A 620 -0.60 -51.69 -7.25
C ILE A 620 -0.38 -50.45 -6.38
N ARG A 621 0.65 -49.65 -6.69
CA ARG A 621 0.94 -48.37 -6.00
C ARG A 621 -0.21 -47.37 -6.12
N LEU A 622 -0.74 -47.17 -7.33
CA LEU A 622 -1.93 -46.35 -7.57
C LEU A 622 -3.14 -46.82 -6.75
N GLN A 623 -3.34 -48.12 -6.60
CA GLN A 623 -4.47 -48.65 -5.82
C GLN A 623 -4.29 -48.42 -4.32
N TYR A 624 -3.08 -48.56 -3.80
CA TYR A 624 -2.74 -48.24 -2.41
C TYR A 624 -2.92 -46.74 -2.14
N PHE A 625 -2.31 -45.88 -2.96
CA PHE A 625 -2.38 -44.43 -2.82
C PHE A 625 -3.80 -43.89 -2.99
N ALA A 626 -4.61 -44.47 -3.88
CA ALA A 626 -6.03 -44.12 -4.02
C ALA A 626 -6.83 -44.39 -2.73
N ARG A 627 -6.58 -45.52 -2.04
CA ARG A 627 -7.24 -45.85 -0.76
C ARG A 627 -6.85 -44.84 0.32
N ALA A 628 -5.55 -44.55 0.46
CA ALA A 628 -5.05 -43.53 1.40
C ALA A 628 -5.67 -42.15 1.13
N THR A 629 -5.67 -41.72 -0.14
CA THR A 629 -6.22 -40.43 -0.57
C THR A 629 -7.73 -40.33 -0.31
N GLN A 630 -8.49 -41.43 -0.50
CA GLN A 630 -9.92 -41.47 -0.17
C GLN A 630 -10.18 -41.36 1.34
N GLY A 631 -9.40 -42.05 2.17
CA GLY A 631 -9.47 -41.96 3.63
C GLY A 631 -9.17 -40.55 4.14
N TYR A 632 -8.06 -39.95 3.67
CA TYR A 632 -7.67 -38.60 4.06
C TYR A 632 -8.65 -37.52 3.55
N MET A 633 -9.15 -37.65 2.32
CA MET A 633 -10.23 -36.79 1.79
C MET A 633 -11.51 -36.87 2.64
N LYS A 634 -11.83 -38.04 3.22
CA LYS A 634 -12.98 -38.19 4.13
C LYS A 634 -12.74 -37.43 5.44
N LYS A 635 -11.59 -37.64 6.10
CA LYS A 635 -11.16 -36.89 7.31
C LYS A 635 -11.22 -35.37 7.08
N LEU A 636 -10.71 -34.88 5.94
CA LEU A 636 -10.75 -33.46 5.56
C LEU A 636 -12.18 -32.92 5.37
N LYS A 637 -13.06 -33.67 4.71
CA LYS A 637 -14.47 -33.27 4.50
C LYS A 637 -15.25 -33.21 5.81
N GLU A 638 -15.01 -34.14 6.72
CA GLU A 638 -15.61 -34.15 8.06
C GLU A 638 -15.13 -32.92 8.88
N MET A 639 -13.82 -32.60 8.85
CA MET A 639 -13.25 -31.41 9.52
C MET A 639 -13.68 -30.05 8.93
N LEU A 640 -14.17 -30.01 7.69
CA LEU A 640 -14.62 -28.77 7.03
C LEU A 640 -16.14 -28.60 7.04
N ASN A 641 -16.90 -29.61 7.45
CA ASN A 641 -18.36 -29.55 7.49
C ASN A 641 -18.86 -28.53 8.54
N GLY A 642 -19.95 -27.83 8.23
CA GLY A 642 -20.58 -26.83 9.11
C GLY A 642 -19.85 -25.48 9.26
N LYS A 643 -18.66 -25.30 8.69
CA LYS A 643 -17.89 -24.03 8.79
C LYS A 643 -18.44 -22.94 7.85
N THR A 644 -18.47 -21.70 8.33
CA THR A 644 -18.94 -20.53 7.55
C THR A 644 -17.86 -19.99 6.61
N GLN A 645 -18.25 -19.24 5.55
CA GLN A 645 -17.30 -18.61 4.60
C GLN A 645 -16.33 -17.60 5.24
N SER A 646 -16.58 -17.13 6.46
CA SER A 646 -15.62 -16.37 7.27
C SER A 646 -14.57 -17.27 7.90
N GLN A 647 -14.97 -18.40 8.49
CA GLN A 647 -14.06 -19.36 9.15
C GLN A 647 -13.21 -20.15 8.14
N LEU A 648 -13.71 -20.36 6.92
CA LEU A 648 -12.94 -20.92 5.80
C LEU A 648 -11.78 -20.01 5.32
N LYS A 649 -11.55 -18.86 5.97
CA LYS A 649 -10.40 -17.98 5.76
C LYS A 649 -9.40 -17.96 6.92
N ASP A 650 -9.65 -18.70 8.00
CA ASP A 650 -8.65 -18.93 9.04
C ASP A 650 -7.55 -19.82 8.45
N ASP A 651 -6.28 -19.56 8.73
CA ASP A 651 -5.15 -20.17 7.98
C ASP A 651 -5.13 -21.71 8.02
N ASP A 652 -5.46 -22.31 9.16
CA ASP A 652 -5.65 -23.76 9.33
C ASP A 652 -6.78 -24.33 8.42
N ASN A 653 -7.87 -23.59 8.29
CA ASN A 653 -8.98 -23.98 7.41
C ASN A 653 -8.64 -23.76 5.93
N LEU A 654 -7.79 -22.78 5.61
CA LEU A 654 -7.27 -22.55 4.27
C LEU A 654 -6.36 -23.72 3.84
N ILE A 655 -5.41 -24.14 4.69
CA ILE A 655 -4.54 -25.31 4.46
C ILE A 655 -5.38 -26.57 4.22
N LYS A 656 -6.37 -26.84 5.09
CA LYS A 656 -7.29 -27.98 4.94
C LYS A 656 -8.12 -27.90 3.65
N THR A 657 -8.47 -26.69 3.20
CA THR A 657 -9.17 -26.48 1.92
C THR A 657 -8.25 -26.71 0.71
N VAL A 658 -6.96 -26.36 0.78
CA VAL A 658 -5.97 -26.68 -0.27
C VAL A 658 -5.72 -28.19 -0.32
N ALA A 659 -5.50 -28.85 0.83
CA ALA A 659 -5.34 -30.31 0.90
C ALA A 659 -6.55 -31.07 0.34
N LEU A 660 -7.78 -30.54 0.51
CA LEU A 660 -8.99 -31.10 -0.10
C LEU A 660 -8.98 -30.99 -1.63
N LYS A 661 -8.43 -29.89 -2.20
CA LYS A 661 -8.19 -29.81 -3.65
C LYS A 661 -7.13 -30.82 -4.09
N THR A 662 -5.97 -30.85 -3.44
CA THR A 662 -4.85 -31.77 -3.73
C THR A 662 -5.32 -33.22 -3.79
N THR A 663 -6.01 -33.70 -2.76
CA THR A 663 -6.57 -35.06 -2.71
C THR A 663 -7.61 -35.33 -3.80
N THR A 664 -8.44 -34.33 -4.15
CA THR A 664 -9.42 -34.43 -5.24
C THR A 664 -8.75 -34.47 -6.62
N ASN A 665 -7.71 -33.66 -6.83
CA ASN A 665 -6.93 -33.59 -8.07
C ASN A 665 -6.18 -34.91 -8.31
N ILE A 666 -5.52 -35.45 -7.28
CA ILE A 666 -4.86 -36.76 -7.32
C ILE A 666 -5.86 -37.85 -7.72
N LEU A 667 -7.02 -37.93 -7.07
CA LEU A 667 -8.03 -38.95 -7.41
C LEU A 667 -8.56 -38.84 -8.84
N ALA A 668 -8.61 -37.65 -9.44
CA ALA A 668 -8.95 -37.46 -10.84
C ALA A 668 -7.84 -37.97 -11.78
N LEU A 669 -6.57 -37.61 -11.52
CA LEU A 669 -5.41 -38.10 -12.27
C LEU A 669 -5.27 -39.64 -12.21
N ILE A 670 -5.39 -40.21 -11.01
CA ILE A 670 -5.32 -41.66 -10.78
C ILE A 670 -6.45 -42.37 -11.56
N LYS A 671 -7.66 -41.82 -11.58
CA LYS A 671 -8.79 -42.40 -12.34
C LYS A 671 -8.53 -42.41 -13.85
N ASP A 672 -8.02 -41.31 -14.40
CA ASP A 672 -7.62 -41.17 -15.80
C ASP A 672 -6.58 -42.26 -16.19
N LEU A 673 -5.57 -42.46 -15.34
CA LEU A 673 -4.48 -43.44 -15.52
C LEU A 673 -4.88 -44.91 -15.31
N PHE A 674 -5.97 -45.18 -14.58
CA PHE A 674 -6.43 -46.56 -14.30
C PHE A 674 -7.05 -47.28 -15.52
N HIS A 675 -7.45 -46.54 -16.55
CA HIS A 675 -8.02 -47.13 -17.77
C HIS A 675 -6.99 -47.99 -18.54
N THR A 676 -7.47 -48.81 -19.47
CA THR A 676 -6.63 -49.65 -20.35
C THR A 676 -7.12 -49.48 -21.79
N PRO A 677 -6.38 -48.77 -22.66
CA PRO A 677 -5.20 -47.94 -22.37
C PRO A 677 -5.51 -46.75 -21.44
N PRO A 678 -4.50 -46.12 -20.81
CA PRO A 678 -4.66 -44.91 -20.01
C PRO A 678 -5.35 -43.78 -20.78
N ILE A 679 -6.12 -42.94 -20.08
CA ILE A 679 -6.90 -41.85 -20.69
C ILE A 679 -6.40 -40.52 -20.12
N TYR A 680 -6.04 -39.58 -21.00
CA TYR A 680 -5.51 -38.26 -20.61
C TYR A 680 -6.50 -37.13 -20.96
N LYS A 681 -7.68 -37.16 -20.32
CA LYS A 681 -8.81 -36.26 -20.66
C LYS A 681 -9.16 -35.26 -19.56
N SER A 682 -8.81 -35.53 -18.31
CA SER A 682 -9.11 -34.65 -17.19
C SER A 682 -8.24 -33.39 -17.22
N SER A 683 -8.86 -32.21 -17.39
CA SER A 683 -8.19 -30.91 -17.30
C SER A 683 -8.31 -30.36 -15.89
N ILE A 684 -7.21 -30.40 -15.14
CA ILE A 684 -7.16 -30.10 -13.70
C ILE A 684 -6.55 -28.72 -13.45
N VAL A 685 -6.99 -28.06 -12.36
CA VAL A 685 -6.42 -26.82 -11.84
C VAL A 685 -5.61 -27.15 -10.59
N LEU A 686 -4.30 -26.91 -10.63
CA LEU A 686 -3.35 -27.19 -9.55
C LEU A 686 -3.79 -26.52 -8.25
N SER A 687 -3.73 -27.24 -7.13
CA SER A 687 -4.40 -26.88 -5.86
C SER A 687 -4.08 -25.48 -5.31
N TRP A 688 -2.83 -25.02 -5.45
CA TRP A 688 -2.36 -23.69 -5.03
C TRP A 688 -2.71 -22.56 -6.02
N THR A 689 -3.05 -22.88 -7.27
CA THR A 689 -3.42 -21.90 -8.29
C THR A 689 -4.89 -21.46 -8.15
N SER A 690 -5.22 -20.28 -8.71
CA SER A 690 -6.59 -19.77 -8.76
C SER A 690 -7.02 -19.48 -10.20
N VAL A 691 -8.28 -19.80 -10.51
CA VAL A 691 -8.88 -19.46 -11.80
C VAL A 691 -9.16 -17.96 -11.83
N SER A 692 -8.21 -17.21 -12.38
CA SER A 692 -8.39 -15.78 -12.65
C SER A 692 -9.58 -15.56 -13.58
N GLN A 693 -10.68 -15.05 -13.05
CA GLN A 693 -11.82 -14.61 -13.85
C GLN A 693 -11.47 -13.33 -14.62
N ARG A 694 -10.69 -13.46 -15.69
CA ARG A 694 -10.78 -12.53 -16.81
C ARG A 694 -12.23 -12.62 -17.32
N LYS A 695 -12.93 -11.50 -17.35
CA LYS A 695 -14.22 -11.40 -18.04
C LYS A 695 -13.95 -11.52 -19.53
N ASP A 696 -14.17 -12.71 -20.07
CA ASP A 696 -14.21 -12.92 -21.51
C ASP A 696 -15.58 -12.46 -22.04
N ASP A 697 -15.60 -11.72 -23.14
CA ASP A 697 -16.78 -10.96 -23.58
C ASP A 697 -17.55 -11.67 -24.71
N GLY A 698 -18.86 -11.41 -24.82
CA GLY A 698 -19.64 -11.68 -26.03
C GLY A 698 -19.78 -13.13 -26.57
N GLY A 699 -19.40 -14.19 -25.85
CA GLY A 699 -19.41 -15.57 -26.34
C GLY A 699 -20.80 -16.25 -26.47
N LEU A 700 -21.53 -16.02 -27.56
CA LEU A 700 -22.86 -16.62 -27.85
C LEU A 700 -22.83 -18.17 -28.01
N LYS A 701 -23.02 -18.91 -26.91
CA LYS A 701 -23.21 -20.37 -26.94
C LYS A 701 -24.58 -20.74 -27.54
N ARG A 702 -24.57 -21.18 -28.80
CA ARG A 702 -25.70 -21.86 -29.44
C ARG A 702 -26.06 -23.12 -28.66
N HIS A 703 -27.34 -23.31 -28.31
CA HIS A 703 -27.82 -24.57 -27.76
C HIS A 703 -27.82 -25.67 -28.84
N ALA A 704 -27.40 -26.88 -28.47
CA ALA A 704 -27.60 -28.05 -29.31
C ALA A 704 -29.08 -28.47 -29.31
N PRO A 705 -29.63 -28.95 -30.44
CA PRO A 705 -31.02 -29.42 -30.50
C PRO A 705 -31.16 -30.74 -29.72
N ILE A 706 -32.15 -30.82 -28.84
CA ILE A 706 -32.52 -32.05 -28.14
C ILE A 706 -33.69 -32.69 -28.90
N THR A 707 -33.49 -33.90 -29.40
CA THR A 707 -34.53 -34.72 -30.05
C THR A 707 -35.58 -35.18 -29.04
N PHE A 708 -36.85 -35.07 -29.41
CA PHE A 708 -37.98 -35.55 -28.60
C PHE A 708 -38.30 -37.02 -28.89
N GLU A 709 -38.36 -37.83 -27.84
CA GLU A 709 -39.38 -38.87 -27.67
C GLU A 709 -40.17 -38.54 -26.40
N GLY A 710 -41.41 -39.03 -26.25
CA GLY A 710 -42.16 -38.75 -25.03
C GLY A 710 -43.56 -39.37 -24.96
N ASN A 711 -44.13 -39.36 -23.76
CA ASN A 711 -45.55 -39.59 -23.48
C ASN A 711 -45.90 -39.17 -22.04
N GLY A 712 -47.18 -38.90 -21.73
CA GLY A 712 -47.70 -38.99 -20.34
C GLY A 712 -48.14 -37.72 -19.58
N ALA A 713 -49.36 -37.24 -19.87
CA ALA A 713 -50.37 -36.76 -18.90
C ALA A 713 -50.16 -35.56 -17.91
N LYS A 714 -50.72 -34.41 -18.32
CA LYS A 714 -51.73 -33.54 -17.61
C LYS A 714 -51.46 -32.85 -16.25
N MET A 715 -51.57 -31.49 -16.30
CA MET A 715 -52.18 -30.56 -15.31
C MET A 715 -51.54 -30.38 -13.91
N ALA A 716 -51.40 -29.19 -13.31
CA ALA A 716 -51.69 -27.78 -13.68
C ALA A 716 -50.78 -26.84 -12.80
N ARG A 717 -51.02 -25.56 -12.40
CA ARG A 717 -52.18 -24.63 -12.44
C ARG A 717 -51.73 -23.17 -12.14
N LYS A 718 -52.22 -22.18 -12.91
CA LYS A 718 -52.26 -20.70 -12.66
C LYS A 718 -50.97 -19.90 -12.35
N SER A 719 -50.86 -18.75 -13.01
CA SER A 719 -50.26 -17.49 -12.51
C SER A 719 -51.19 -16.34 -12.95
N ASP A 720 -51.38 -15.30 -12.14
CA ASP A 720 -52.28 -14.18 -12.45
C ASP A 720 -51.54 -13.00 -13.13
N ASP A 721 -52.27 -12.23 -13.93
CA ASP A 721 -51.79 -11.03 -14.62
C ASP A 721 -51.50 -9.85 -13.69
N GLN A 722 -50.45 -9.08 -14.01
CA GLN A 722 -50.49 -7.64 -13.80
C GLN A 722 -49.71 -6.91 -14.91
N ALA A 723 -50.43 -6.22 -15.79
CA ALA A 723 -49.90 -5.63 -17.02
C ALA A 723 -48.97 -4.43 -16.77
N ARG A 724 -47.92 -4.30 -17.59
CA ARG A 724 -47.17 -3.05 -17.73
C ARG A 724 -47.95 -2.06 -18.62
N TYR A 725 -48.12 -0.85 -18.12
CA TYR A 725 -48.77 0.25 -18.84
C TYR A 725 -48.04 0.61 -20.15
N GLN A 726 -48.80 0.77 -21.24
CA GLN A 726 -48.37 1.36 -22.50
C GLN A 726 -49.24 2.59 -22.80
N PRO A 727 -48.68 3.79 -23.04
CA PRO A 727 -49.46 4.94 -23.46
C PRO A 727 -49.93 4.78 -24.93
N PRO A 728 -51.18 5.13 -25.26
CA PRO A 728 -51.76 4.89 -26.58
C PRO A 728 -51.18 5.84 -27.65
N SER A 729 -50.93 5.32 -28.85
CA SER A 729 -50.33 6.05 -29.96
C SER A 729 -51.37 6.60 -30.96
N GLY A 730 -51.31 7.92 -31.18
CA GLY A 730 -51.55 8.52 -32.50
C GLY A 730 -52.99 8.84 -32.93
N LYS A 731 -53.43 10.08 -32.65
CA LYS A 731 -54.27 10.87 -33.58
C LYS A 731 -53.92 12.36 -33.53
N TYR A 732 -52.73 12.71 -34.03
CA TYR A 732 -52.47 13.91 -34.86
C TYR A 732 -51.08 13.75 -35.48
N SER A 733 -50.99 13.86 -36.80
CA SER A 733 -49.74 13.75 -37.57
C SER A 733 -49.52 15.04 -38.35
N GLU A 734 -48.39 15.68 -38.12
CA GLU A 734 -47.77 16.75 -38.92
C GLU A 734 -46.36 16.93 -38.31
N ARG A 735 -45.22 16.88 -39.02
CA ARG A 735 -44.94 16.87 -40.47
C ARG A 735 -43.73 15.95 -40.80
N ILE A 736 -43.79 15.26 -41.94
CA ILE A 736 -42.89 15.38 -43.12
C ILE A 736 -41.43 15.86 -42.81
N SER A 737 -40.33 15.23 -43.24
CA SER A 737 -40.10 14.04 -44.12
C SER A 737 -38.77 13.36 -43.77
N SER A 738 -38.61 12.10 -44.20
CA SER A 738 -37.31 11.41 -44.29
C SER A 738 -36.37 12.03 -45.32
N TYR A 739 -35.06 11.89 -45.09
CA TYR A 739 -34.05 11.77 -46.16
C TYR A 739 -32.93 10.80 -45.74
N SER A 740 -32.47 9.97 -46.66
CA SER A 740 -31.33 9.06 -46.49
C SER A 740 -30.18 9.50 -47.38
N GLY A 741 -28.94 9.39 -46.87
CA GLY A 741 -27.73 9.74 -47.62
C GLY A 741 -26.51 9.04 -47.02
N GLU A 742 -25.66 8.50 -47.89
CA GLU A 742 -24.44 7.78 -47.53
C GLU A 742 -23.20 8.71 -47.57
N CYS A 743 -22.02 8.09 -47.47
CA CYS A 743 -20.67 8.60 -47.79
C CYS A 743 -19.93 9.41 -46.71
N ASN A 744 -18.83 8.78 -46.25
CA ASN A 744 -17.49 9.32 -46.00
C ASN A 744 -17.29 10.86 -45.92
N VAL A 745 -16.55 11.32 -44.90
CA VAL A 745 -15.26 12.02 -45.13
C VAL A 745 -14.42 12.14 -43.84
N VAL A 746 -13.10 12.04 -44.05
CA VAL A 746 -11.93 12.47 -43.25
C VAL A 746 -12.18 13.30 -41.97
N LEU A 747 -11.49 12.95 -40.88
CA LEU A 747 -11.16 13.85 -39.77
C LEU A 747 -9.66 14.18 -39.78
N ILE A 748 -9.32 15.45 -39.99
CA ILE A 748 -7.97 16.03 -39.84
C ILE A 748 -7.98 17.06 -38.70
N PHE A 749 -6.81 17.20 -38.05
CA PHE A 749 -6.44 18.18 -37.02
C PHE A 749 -6.84 19.63 -37.33
N GLY A 750 -6.91 20.50 -36.30
CA GLY A 750 -6.88 21.95 -36.59
C GLY A 750 -7.03 23.01 -35.49
N THR A 751 -6.31 22.90 -34.35
CA THR A 751 -5.64 24.04 -33.62
C THR A 751 -6.40 25.34 -33.21
N LEU A 752 -5.67 26.19 -32.43
CA LEU A 752 -5.91 27.62 -32.10
C LEU A 752 -7.01 27.96 -31.05
N GLN A 753 -6.87 28.95 -30.16
CA GLN A 753 -5.67 29.58 -29.55
C GLN A 753 -6.05 30.29 -28.21
N ASN A 754 -5.08 30.71 -27.40
CA ASN A 754 -5.27 31.41 -26.11
C ASN A 754 -5.83 32.84 -26.23
N VAL A 755 -6.65 33.27 -25.26
CA VAL A 755 -6.70 34.66 -24.74
C VAL A 755 -6.80 34.62 -23.20
N LEU A 756 -6.36 35.69 -22.54
CA LEU A 756 -6.08 35.79 -21.10
C LEU A 756 -7.13 36.58 -20.28
N VAL A 757 -6.98 36.49 -18.95
CA VAL A 757 -7.29 37.53 -17.94
C VAL A 757 -8.75 37.69 -17.43
N PRO A 758 -8.97 38.01 -16.12
CA PRO A 758 -10.28 37.85 -15.47
C PRO A 758 -11.01 39.18 -15.19
N VAL A 759 -12.33 39.09 -14.98
CA VAL A 759 -13.16 40.22 -14.51
C VAL A 759 -13.39 40.12 -13.00
N THR A 760 -12.99 41.15 -12.27
CA THR A 760 -13.36 41.36 -10.87
C THR A 760 -14.80 41.89 -10.77
N PHE A 761 -15.64 41.23 -9.96
CA PHE A 761 -16.94 41.79 -9.58
C PHE A 761 -17.01 41.99 -8.06
N ASN A 762 -16.66 43.20 -7.64
CA ASN A 762 -16.89 43.70 -6.29
C ASN A 762 -18.13 44.61 -6.33
N LYS A 763 -19.25 44.18 -5.73
CA LYS A 763 -20.39 45.07 -5.44
C LYS A 763 -21.05 44.71 -4.12
N HIS A 764 -20.85 45.58 -3.14
CA HIS A 764 -21.65 45.65 -1.93
C HIS A 764 -23.08 46.13 -2.22
N GLN A 765 -23.92 45.98 -1.18
CA GLN A 765 -25.22 46.62 -0.91
C GLN A 765 -26.50 45.84 -1.28
N ASN A 766 -27.20 45.48 -0.20
CA ASN A 766 -28.64 45.68 0.04
C ASN A 766 -29.66 45.14 -0.97
N PHE A 767 -30.53 44.25 -0.50
CA PHE A 767 -31.89 44.68 -0.10
C PHE A 767 -32.49 43.71 0.95
N HIS A 768 -33.57 44.13 1.62
CA HIS A 768 -34.26 43.36 2.65
C HIS A 768 -35.04 42.17 2.07
N CYS A 769 -34.98 41.02 2.75
CA CYS A 769 -36.13 40.50 3.52
C CYS A 769 -35.68 39.43 4.53
#